data_AF-A0A7G7KH27-F1
#
_entry.id   AF-A0A7G7KH27-F1
#
_cell.length_a   1.000
_cell.length_b   1.000
_cell.length_c   1.000
_cell.angle_alpha   90.00
_cell.angle_beta   90.00
_cell.angle_gamma   90.00
#
_symmetry.space_group_name_H-M   'P 1'
#
loop_
_entity.id
_entity.type
_entity.pdbx_description
1 polymer ?
#
loop_
_entity_poly.entity_id
_entity_poly.type
_entity_poly.pdbx_seq_one_letter_code
_entity_poly.pdbx_strand_id
1 'polypeptide(L)'
;MAHQASLTALGQSKIQILDTTPKLSKMTYQYLGNIKNDWQRWRRHYDISELMNEYGIESHSLSSEKFISGSSHLNDISSSTLDTRFDTWRRHDRDLPNDFQSHQLASPFFTASQYHLEPSDWFASSFDDQESPRDYTTPSSVGANTQLVKIETDSNTYSSEPYQEELNPTDNEQYKWQDQPSQQILHSTSEVDEYHSEELPFNHHYLNSDHTDPGLSKFFIYQSDIANGTLIIDKPGHYIVMEDLSFNPNAVGTQVFGVDAQRLGLQDGDLLDSYRSGGPLPSQFKMAGGLYDPKSYGIGFFAMLAITGGASGSIIDLNGFQIEQSEEHALQQRFFSVIELAGAPFITGQGPHDFGPNGNDAVSNLVIKNGTIGRSAHHGIHGNGNQNILIEDIDFIDYEVAAVALNGVNGLTVMDVEASNRTDVPILGSYSNARFIRPYVDYLAQLERTNPLGSGVSTLNVNGESLSANDIQLALQQSLNAVFDDIITSGDGRIDTIDSNYYLYSNPSGFVDGNSYGFLTGPVGVQVNGFPDPPEGGFESPSSNVIFEDVKIQGQNSFVTEVPVLSNNVNGGMTEPVIDPIGAAFMLRNNTNGVYNTLESPTQGFLSSDADNQDVLEANYKPNVLANAQLLVAKNKDIFAGSSLDVSRISIGSDIVTWAESDAPLSDLRSSLDLQDGWIYNVDNMVHVQKGTIGFKMDGVTGLVMDDVSVENLTALGGLGFNGTYTKGFVKDTLTGYNGADAYGFTFSGSSDVTVEDSQVEYIHSEYGESFGFASPLDNSTSISIIDSTVDDITASGLDEIGPNAAGMVYEFFNV
;
A
#
# COMPACT_ATOMS: atom_id res chain seq x y z
N MET A 1 60.75 22.21 -3.74
CA MET A 1 61.61 21.96 -2.55
C MET A 1 61.21 22.95 -1.47
N ALA A 2 61.08 22.45 -0.25
CA ALA A 2 60.27 23.01 0.82
C ALA A 2 60.94 24.11 1.68
N HIS A 3 60.07 24.75 2.47
CA HIS A 3 60.25 25.36 3.80
C HIS A 3 60.60 26.86 3.95
N GLN A 4 59.58 27.60 4.42
CA GLN A 4 59.63 28.75 5.35
C GLN A 4 58.37 28.61 6.24
N ALA A 5 58.48 28.50 7.58
CA ALA A 5 58.63 29.59 8.56
C ALA A 5 57.38 30.51 8.59
N SER A 6 56.83 30.97 9.71
CA SER A 6 57.08 30.80 11.15
C SER A 6 56.02 31.65 11.90
N LEU A 7 55.57 31.17 13.07
CA LEU A 7 55.39 31.87 14.36
C LEU A 7 54.65 33.24 14.52
N THR A 8 53.67 33.22 15.45
CA THR A 8 53.26 34.25 16.47
C THR A 8 52.69 35.60 15.99
N ALA A 9 51.72 36.28 16.64
CA ALA A 9 51.08 36.24 17.96
C ALA A 9 49.76 37.06 17.96
N LEU A 10 49.08 37.10 19.12
CA LEU A 10 47.98 38.01 19.55
C LEU A 10 46.58 37.64 19.01
N GLY A 11 45.48 37.69 19.74
CA GLY A 11 45.20 38.24 21.06
C GLY A 11 43.77 37.90 21.49
N GLN A 12 43.45 38.27 22.72
CA GLN A 12 42.19 38.03 23.42
C GLN A 12 40.94 38.45 22.61
N SER A 13 39.92 37.59 22.62
CA SER A 13 38.53 38.04 22.55
C SER A 13 37.64 37.14 23.41
N LYS A 14 36.65 37.80 24.01
CA LYS A 14 35.74 37.35 25.06
C LYS A 14 34.88 36.17 24.60
N ILE A 15 34.82 35.11 25.40
CA ILE A 15 33.72 34.14 25.33
C ILE A 15 32.54 34.80 26.05
N GLN A 16 31.63 35.36 25.27
CA GLN A 16 30.28 35.69 25.70
C GLN A 16 29.50 34.36 25.73
N ILE A 17 29.04 33.96 26.90
CA ILE A 17 27.98 32.96 27.03
C ILE A 17 26.73 33.63 26.45
N LEU A 18 26.37 33.26 25.22
CA LEU A 18 25.07 33.55 24.65
C LEU A 18 24.17 32.38 25.00
N ASP A 19 23.22 32.68 25.87
CA ASP A 19 22.05 31.89 26.21
C ASP A 19 21.23 31.64 24.94
N THR A 20 21.27 30.42 24.40
CA THR A 20 20.47 30.00 23.25
C THR A 20 19.33 29.11 23.72
N THR A 21 18.27 29.76 24.21
CA THR A 21 16.91 29.20 24.18
C THR A 21 16.04 30.24 23.49
N PRO A 22 15.57 30.01 22.25
CA PRO A 22 14.14 29.67 22.07
C PRO A 22 13.82 28.89 20.77
N LYS A 23 13.32 27.66 20.88
CA LYS A 23 12.57 26.99 19.78
C LYS A 23 11.49 26.04 20.32
N LEU A 24 10.60 26.54 21.18
CA LEU A 24 9.44 25.78 21.68
C LEU A 24 8.16 26.64 21.72
N SER A 25 8.00 27.55 20.75
CA SER A 25 6.78 28.38 20.65
C SER A 25 6.16 28.45 19.24
N LYS A 26 6.50 27.52 18.33
CA LYS A 26 5.84 27.43 17.02
C LYS A 26 4.83 26.27 16.89
N MET A 27 5.02 25.15 17.59
CA MET A 27 4.03 24.04 17.58
C MET A 27 2.73 24.37 18.35
N THR A 28 2.77 25.26 19.34
CA THR A 28 1.58 25.60 20.13
C THR A 28 0.59 26.52 19.39
N TYR A 29 1.01 27.16 18.29
CA TYR A 29 0.12 28.02 17.49
C TYR A 29 -0.65 27.26 16.40
N GLN A 30 -0.10 26.18 15.86
CA GLN A 30 -0.82 25.29 14.93
C GLN A 30 -1.93 24.50 15.66
N TYR A 31 -1.66 24.03 16.88
CA TYR A 31 -2.64 23.28 17.67
C TYR A 31 -3.84 24.12 18.15
N LEU A 32 -3.67 25.43 18.32
CA LEU A 32 -4.76 26.36 18.67
C LEU A 32 -5.52 26.88 17.43
N GLY A 33 -4.93 26.79 16.23
CA GLY A 33 -5.60 27.06 14.95
C GLY A 33 -6.70 26.04 14.66
N ASN A 34 -6.40 24.75 14.87
CA ASN A 34 -7.32 23.65 14.59
C ASN A 34 -8.57 23.69 15.49
N ILE A 35 -8.43 23.99 16.78
CA ILE A 35 -9.58 24.14 17.70
C ILE A 35 -10.50 25.31 17.31
N LYS A 36 -9.94 26.38 16.72
CA LYS A 36 -10.72 27.54 16.27
C LYS A 36 -11.47 27.25 14.97
N ASN A 37 -10.88 26.44 14.10
CA ASN A 37 -11.50 25.98 12.85
C ASN A 37 -12.60 24.94 13.14
N ASP A 38 -12.40 24.02 14.08
CA ASP A 38 -13.43 23.07 14.54
C ASP A 38 -14.61 23.79 15.18
N TRP A 39 -14.36 24.88 15.92
CA TRP A 39 -15.43 25.70 16.49
C TRP A 39 -16.18 26.53 15.43
N GLN A 40 -15.54 26.90 14.33
CA GLN A 40 -16.18 27.54 13.18
C GLN A 40 -16.90 26.55 12.25
N ARG A 41 -16.44 25.29 12.19
CA ARG A 41 -17.12 24.15 11.54
C ARG A 41 -18.41 23.79 12.28
N TRP A 42 -18.35 23.66 13.61
CA TRP A 42 -19.53 23.40 14.46
C TRP A 42 -20.61 24.48 14.36
N ARG A 43 -20.22 25.72 14.06
CA ARG A 43 -21.14 26.87 13.92
C ARG A 43 -21.83 26.96 12.55
N ARG A 44 -21.32 26.26 11.52
CA ARG A 44 -21.92 26.25 10.18
C ARG A 44 -23.03 25.20 10.01
N HIS A 45 -23.11 24.20 10.88
CA HIS A 45 -24.08 23.09 10.75
C HIS A 45 -25.38 23.24 11.55
N TYR A 46 -25.56 24.33 12.30
CA TYR A 46 -26.81 24.57 13.05
C TYR A 46 -27.34 25.97 12.78
N ASP A 47 -28.32 26.08 11.88
CA ASP A 47 -29.20 27.24 11.85
C ASP A 47 -30.14 27.18 13.06
N ILE A 48 -29.67 27.77 14.17
CA ILE A 48 -30.42 27.90 15.43
C ILE A 48 -31.77 28.63 15.22
N SER A 49 -31.98 29.32 14.10
CA SER A 49 -33.24 30.02 13.82
C SER A 49 -34.40 29.06 13.50
N GLU A 50 -34.14 27.87 12.96
CA GLU A 50 -35.18 26.83 12.73
C GLU A 50 -35.61 26.16 14.04
N LEU A 51 -34.65 25.85 14.92
CA LEU A 51 -34.90 25.25 16.24
C LEU A 51 -35.63 26.20 17.19
N MET A 52 -35.43 27.52 17.07
CA MET A 52 -36.15 28.50 17.92
C MET A 52 -37.60 28.73 17.50
N ASN A 53 -37.94 28.50 16.23
CA ASN A 53 -39.33 28.57 15.73
C ASN A 53 -40.15 27.33 16.13
N GLU A 54 -39.52 26.16 16.22
CA GLU A 54 -40.22 24.92 16.61
C GLU A 54 -40.61 24.90 18.11
N TYR A 55 -39.90 25.67 18.95
CA TYR A 55 -40.13 25.72 20.40
C TYR A 55 -40.66 27.07 20.94
N GLY A 56 -40.96 28.04 20.07
CA GLY A 56 -41.65 29.28 20.45
C GLY A 56 -40.88 30.17 21.44
N ILE A 57 -39.55 30.30 21.26
CA ILE A 57 -38.71 31.12 22.13
C ILE A 57 -38.40 32.46 21.46
N GLU A 58 -38.95 33.56 21.99
CA GLU A 58 -38.66 34.92 21.52
C GLU A 58 -37.22 35.34 21.88
N SER A 59 -36.46 35.83 20.89
CA SER A 59 -35.10 36.32 21.09
C SER A 59 -35.08 37.82 21.46
N HIS A 60 -34.44 38.14 22.60
CA HIS A 60 -34.02 39.50 22.90
C HIS A 60 -32.54 39.67 22.51
N SER A 61 -32.29 40.70 21.72
CA SER A 61 -30.98 41.13 21.21
C SER A 61 -29.96 41.38 22.31
N LEU A 62 -28.76 40.78 22.20
CA LEU A 62 -27.56 41.30 22.85
C LEU A 62 -26.36 41.25 21.90
N SER A 63 -25.79 42.43 21.69
CA SER A 63 -24.60 42.75 20.92
C SER A 63 -23.31 42.31 21.61
N SER A 64 -22.35 41.92 20.78
CA SER A 64 -20.93 41.69 21.09
C SER A 64 -20.26 42.87 21.79
N GLU A 65 -19.49 42.63 22.87
CA GLU A 65 -18.15 43.18 23.09
C GLU A 65 -17.53 42.73 24.44
N LYS A 66 -16.22 42.41 24.38
CA LYS A 66 -15.21 42.37 25.48
C LYS A 66 -15.31 41.29 26.55
N PHE A 67 -14.33 40.38 26.57
CA PHE A 67 -13.69 39.96 27.84
C PHE A 67 -12.20 39.57 27.64
N ILE A 68 -11.33 40.36 28.27
CA ILE A 68 -9.98 39.99 28.71
C ILE A 68 -9.97 40.14 30.24
N SER A 69 -9.48 39.11 30.93
CA SER A 69 -8.99 39.08 32.33
C SER A 69 -9.98 39.35 33.46
N GLY A 70 -9.95 38.49 34.48
CA GLY A 70 -10.54 38.80 35.78
C GLY A 70 -10.87 37.58 36.64
N SER A 71 -9.85 36.99 37.26
CA SER A 71 -9.98 36.10 38.41
C SER A 71 -10.57 36.85 39.62
N SER A 72 -11.60 36.30 40.28
CA SER A 72 -11.66 36.05 41.74
C SER A 72 -13.10 35.96 42.29
N HIS A 73 -13.28 34.94 43.14
CA HIS A 73 -14.12 34.87 44.35
C HIS A 73 -15.61 34.45 44.32
N LEU A 74 -15.85 33.45 45.21
CA LEU A 74 -17.05 33.06 45.97
C LEU A 74 -18.00 32.07 45.28
N ASN A 75 -18.00 30.77 45.63
CA ASN A 75 -18.59 30.12 46.83
C ASN A 75 -19.97 30.70 47.19
N ASP A 76 -21.08 29.96 47.01
CA ASP A 76 -21.58 28.95 47.95
C ASP A 76 -23.00 28.43 47.58
N ILE A 77 -23.23 27.11 47.84
CA ILE A 77 -24.50 26.44 48.24
C ILE A 77 -25.59 26.27 47.14
N SER A 78 -26.22 25.12 46.87
CA SER A 78 -26.54 23.91 47.66
C SER A 78 -26.69 22.62 46.81
N SER A 79 -26.37 21.52 47.47
CA SER A 79 -26.49 20.09 47.17
C SER A 79 -27.89 19.51 46.91
N SER A 80 -27.95 18.49 46.06
CA SER A 80 -28.63 17.17 46.24
C SER A 80 -28.47 16.41 44.90
N THR A 81 -27.92 15.20 44.73
CA THR A 81 -28.03 13.95 45.50
C THR A 81 -27.00 12.93 44.96
N LEU A 82 -26.35 12.21 45.90
CA LEU A 82 -25.92 10.78 45.90
C LEU A 82 -25.11 10.22 44.71
N ASP A 83 -23.81 9.93 44.87
CA ASP A 83 -23.13 8.80 45.58
C ASP A 83 -22.90 7.58 44.66
N THR A 84 -21.68 7.41 44.13
CA THR A 84 -20.50 6.65 44.67
C THR A 84 -20.45 5.21 44.11
N ARG A 85 -19.30 4.63 43.75
CA ARG A 85 -17.97 4.65 44.38
C ARG A 85 -16.86 4.34 43.36
N PHE A 86 -15.77 5.10 43.40
CA PHE A 86 -14.41 4.67 43.07
C PHE A 86 -13.53 5.07 44.25
N ASP A 87 -12.79 4.10 44.79
CA ASP A 87 -11.74 4.31 45.79
C ASP A 87 -10.96 2.98 45.82
N THR A 88 -9.68 2.91 45.43
CA THR A 88 -8.48 3.19 46.23
C THR A 88 -7.30 2.56 45.44
N TRP A 89 -6.02 2.97 45.46
CA TRP A 89 -5.20 3.59 46.51
C TRP A 89 -3.85 4.11 45.95
N ARG A 90 -3.28 5.13 46.60
CA ARG A 90 -1.92 5.68 46.44
C ARG A 90 -0.89 5.00 47.36
N ARG A 91 0.40 5.00 46.94
CA ARG A 91 1.69 5.29 47.64
C ARG A 91 2.83 4.55 46.89
N HIS A 92 4.06 5.01 46.71
CA HIS A 92 4.93 5.95 47.44
C HIS A 92 6.10 6.42 46.54
N ASP A 93 6.52 7.68 46.67
CA ASP A 93 7.88 8.17 46.37
C ASP A 93 8.93 7.52 47.30
N ARG A 94 10.12 7.18 46.76
CA ARG A 94 11.45 7.61 47.27
C ARG A 94 12.66 6.96 46.57
N ASP A 95 13.61 7.84 46.26
CA ASP A 95 15.08 7.73 46.39
C ASP A 95 15.89 6.76 45.51
N LEU A 96 16.60 7.36 44.55
CA LEU A 96 17.85 6.88 43.94
C LEU A 96 19.04 6.97 44.93
N PRO A 97 20.04 6.09 44.76
CA PRO A 97 21.40 6.60 44.74
C PRO A 97 22.28 6.01 43.61
N ASN A 98 23.13 6.88 43.07
CA ASN A 98 24.33 6.52 42.30
C ASN A 98 25.28 5.67 43.15
N ASP A 99 25.95 4.68 42.53
CA ASP A 99 27.40 4.68 42.20
C ASP A 99 28.05 3.27 42.22
N PHE A 100 28.99 3.06 41.27
CA PHE A 100 30.09 2.07 41.19
C PHE A 100 29.94 0.65 40.56
N GLN A 101 30.58 0.54 39.38
CA GLN A 101 31.62 -0.41 38.92
C GLN A 101 31.37 -1.93 38.72
N SER A 102 31.58 -2.34 37.45
CA SER A 102 32.32 -3.51 36.91
C SER A 102 32.27 -4.87 37.63
N HIS A 103 31.73 -5.90 36.95
CA HIS A 103 32.48 -7.07 36.44
C HIS A 103 31.56 -8.14 35.81
N GLN A 104 32.01 -8.64 34.66
CA GLN A 104 31.97 -10.02 34.13
C GLN A 104 31.08 -11.11 34.75
N LEU A 105 30.48 -11.87 33.81
CA LEU A 105 30.23 -13.33 33.77
C LEU A 105 29.20 -13.91 34.76
N ALA A 106 28.08 -14.41 34.22
CA ALA A 106 27.72 -15.83 34.16
C ALA A 106 26.21 -16.02 33.89
N SER A 107 25.87 -17.03 33.07
CA SER A 107 24.52 -17.58 32.88
C SER A 107 23.81 -17.91 34.20
N PRO A 108 22.49 -18.16 34.14
CA PRO A 108 22.07 -19.52 34.49
C PRO A 108 20.91 -20.11 33.67
N PHE A 109 21.03 -21.42 33.48
CA PHE A 109 19.98 -22.41 33.27
C PHE A 109 18.86 -22.35 34.34
N PHE A 110 17.61 -22.59 33.94
CA PHE A 110 16.56 -23.28 34.72
C PHE A 110 15.62 -24.00 33.73
N THR A 111 15.82 -25.31 33.49
CA THR A 111 15.03 -26.47 33.97
C THR A 111 13.55 -26.50 33.57
N ALA A 112 13.24 -27.36 32.61
CA ALA A 112 11.90 -27.85 32.30
C ALA A 112 11.41 -28.85 33.37
N SER A 113 10.16 -28.68 33.79
CA SER A 113 9.45 -29.61 34.67
C SER A 113 8.85 -30.77 33.88
N GLN A 114 9.21 -31.99 34.29
CA GLN A 114 8.63 -33.26 33.88
C GLN A 114 7.19 -33.41 34.37
N TYR A 115 6.30 -33.95 33.54
CA TYR A 115 5.15 -34.73 33.99
C TYR A 115 5.21 -36.12 33.37
N HIS A 116 5.44 -37.11 34.23
CA HIS A 116 5.24 -38.53 34.01
C HIS A 116 3.75 -38.86 34.10
N LEU A 117 3.21 -39.58 33.11
CA LEU A 117 2.18 -40.60 33.34
C LEU A 117 2.49 -41.81 32.44
N GLU A 118 2.76 -42.93 33.11
CA GLU A 118 2.99 -44.27 32.58
C GLU A 118 1.67 -45.10 32.59
N PRO A 119 1.65 -46.28 31.93
CA PRO A 119 0.58 -46.69 31.02
C PRO A 119 -0.32 -47.82 31.57
N SER A 120 -1.29 -48.24 30.75
CA SER A 120 -1.98 -49.52 30.91
C SER A 120 -1.94 -50.34 29.60
N ASP A 121 -1.38 -51.53 29.74
CA ASP A 121 -1.28 -52.63 28.79
C ASP A 121 -2.61 -53.05 28.12
N TRP A 122 -2.53 -53.79 27.00
CA TRP A 122 -3.01 -55.18 26.90
C TRP A 122 -2.61 -55.86 25.56
N PHE A 123 -1.88 -56.99 25.69
CA PHE A 123 -1.79 -58.24 24.89
C PHE A 123 -1.67 -58.22 23.34
N ALA A 124 -0.51 -58.62 22.80
CA ALA A 124 -0.12 -59.97 22.30
C ALA A 124 -0.53 -60.20 20.82
N SER A 125 0.28 -60.77 19.91
CA SER A 125 1.17 -61.93 20.03
C SER A 125 2.10 -62.08 18.81
N SER A 126 3.35 -62.50 19.07
CA SER A 126 4.20 -63.46 18.32
C SER A 126 4.16 -63.51 16.78
N PHE A 127 5.33 -63.42 16.14
CA PHE A 127 6.09 -64.59 15.67
C PHE A 127 7.53 -64.19 15.25
N ASP A 128 8.43 -65.15 15.45
CA ASP A 128 9.89 -65.08 15.48
C ASP A 128 10.52 -65.51 14.13
N ASP A 129 11.86 -65.47 14.10
CA ASP A 129 12.83 -66.07 13.17
C ASP A 129 13.18 -65.25 11.90
N GLN A 130 14.40 -64.68 11.80
CA GLN A 130 15.70 -65.32 11.48
C GLN A 130 15.69 -65.95 10.06
N GLU A 131 16.62 -65.74 9.12
CA GLU A 131 18.07 -65.61 9.17
C GLU A 131 18.61 -64.82 7.94
N SER A 132 19.82 -64.28 8.11
CA SER A 132 20.81 -63.83 7.11
C SER A 132 21.59 -65.04 6.54
N PRO A 133 22.73 -64.97 5.79
CA PRO A 133 23.26 -64.03 4.78
C PRO A 133 23.72 -64.74 3.48
N ARG A 134 24.25 -63.94 2.55
CA ARG A 134 25.51 -64.13 1.77
C ARG A 134 25.27 -63.97 0.25
N ASP A 135 26.20 -63.60 -0.60
CA ASP A 135 27.46 -62.84 -0.62
C ASP A 135 28.01 -63.05 -2.06
N TYR A 136 28.87 -62.15 -2.55
CA TYR A 136 29.80 -62.31 -3.67
C TYR A 136 29.45 -62.03 -5.16
N THR A 137 30.27 -61.10 -5.67
CA THR A 137 31.02 -61.05 -6.96
C THR A 137 30.42 -60.37 -8.22
N THR A 138 30.97 -59.18 -8.50
CA THR A 138 31.36 -58.63 -9.82
C THR A 138 32.35 -59.57 -10.56
N PRO A 139 32.60 -59.51 -11.90
CA PRO A 139 32.75 -58.26 -12.69
C PRO A 139 32.41 -58.27 -14.22
N SER A 140 32.54 -57.07 -14.80
CA SER A 140 33.05 -56.71 -16.14
C SER A 140 32.20 -56.83 -17.43
N SER A 141 32.12 -55.67 -18.09
CA SER A 141 32.40 -55.35 -19.51
C SER A 141 31.33 -55.53 -20.62
N VAL A 142 31.02 -54.36 -21.21
CA VAL A 142 31.03 -54.02 -22.66
C VAL A 142 30.00 -54.70 -23.58
N GLY A 143 29.24 -53.87 -24.30
CA GLY A 143 28.95 -54.14 -25.71
C GLY A 143 27.50 -54.02 -26.17
N ALA A 144 27.17 -52.84 -26.67
CA ALA A 144 26.22 -52.48 -27.73
C ALA A 144 25.29 -53.54 -28.38
N ASN A 145 24.08 -53.04 -28.64
CA ASN A 145 23.28 -53.13 -29.87
C ASN A 145 22.26 -54.26 -30.08
N THR A 146 21.03 -53.76 -30.29
CA THR A 146 20.03 -54.09 -31.33
C THR A 146 19.03 -55.24 -31.17
N GLN A 147 17.77 -54.81 -31.35
CA GLN A 147 16.64 -55.44 -32.05
C GLN A 147 15.77 -56.49 -31.33
N LEU A 148 14.60 -55.99 -30.88
CA LEU A 148 13.23 -56.31 -31.35
C LEU A 148 12.88 -57.77 -31.73
N VAL A 149 11.84 -58.29 -31.06
CA VAL A 149 10.57 -58.92 -31.56
C VAL A 149 10.01 -59.79 -30.41
N LYS A 150 8.95 -59.39 -29.68
CA LYS A 150 7.48 -59.45 -29.94
C LYS A 150 6.84 -60.72 -29.33
N ILE A 151 5.54 -60.59 -28.97
CA ILE A 151 4.54 -61.63 -28.58
C ILE A 151 4.48 -61.77 -27.04
N GLU A 152 3.38 -61.64 -26.28
CA GLU A 152 1.92 -61.76 -26.43
C GLU A 152 1.32 -61.13 -25.13
N THR A 153 0.17 -60.46 -25.06
CA THR A 153 -1.17 -61.08 -24.97
C THR A 153 -2.22 -59.99 -24.71
N ASP A 154 -3.44 -60.31 -25.13
CA ASP A 154 -4.66 -59.52 -25.15
C ASP A 154 -5.23 -59.09 -23.79
N SER A 155 -5.94 -57.96 -23.75
CA SER A 155 -7.41 -57.95 -23.52
C SER A 155 -8.02 -56.53 -23.51
N ASN A 156 -9.05 -56.34 -24.35
CA ASN A 156 -10.34 -55.65 -24.12
C ASN A 156 -10.34 -54.38 -23.23
N THR A 157 -10.87 -53.19 -23.60
CA THR A 157 -12.11 -52.90 -24.34
C THR A 157 -12.30 -51.37 -24.48
N TYR A 158 -12.98 -50.95 -25.55
CA TYR A 158 -13.79 -49.72 -25.76
C TYR A 158 -13.22 -48.29 -25.60
N SER A 159 -12.87 -47.71 -26.77
CA SER A 159 -13.20 -46.38 -27.32
C SER A 159 -13.17 -45.11 -26.45
N SER A 160 -12.18 -44.24 -26.67
CA SER A 160 -12.29 -43.07 -27.57
C SER A 160 -10.90 -42.45 -27.78
N GLU A 161 -10.59 -42.10 -29.03
CA GLU A 161 -9.26 -41.74 -29.55
C GLU A 161 -8.56 -40.55 -28.86
N PRO A 162 -7.24 -40.63 -28.62
CA PRO A 162 -6.37 -39.47 -28.45
C PRO A 162 -5.50 -39.27 -29.69
N TYR A 163 -5.42 -38.03 -30.18
CA TYR A 163 -4.37 -37.61 -31.10
C TYR A 163 -3.11 -37.30 -30.28
N GLN A 164 -2.04 -38.03 -30.56
CA GLN A 164 -0.68 -37.65 -30.16
C GLN A 164 -0.10 -36.71 -31.21
N GLU A 165 0.66 -35.72 -30.77
CA GLU A 165 1.87 -35.34 -31.51
C GLU A 165 2.99 -34.97 -30.53
N GLU A 166 4.18 -35.41 -30.90
CA GLU A 166 5.38 -35.54 -30.09
C GLU A 166 6.04 -34.19 -29.78
N LEU A 167 6.57 -34.08 -28.57
CA LEU A 167 7.61 -33.13 -28.19
C LEU A 167 8.95 -33.61 -28.78
N ASN A 168 9.67 -32.72 -29.46
CA ASN A 168 11.02 -32.33 -29.03
C ASN A 168 11.57 -31.10 -29.78
N PRO A 169 12.55 -30.42 -29.17
CA PRO A 169 12.71 -28.97 -29.21
C PRO A 169 13.85 -28.52 -30.12
N THR A 170 13.82 -27.25 -30.54
CA THR A 170 14.99 -26.34 -30.61
C THR A 170 14.58 -24.99 -31.22
N ASP A 171 15.27 -23.95 -30.74
CA ASP A 171 15.58 -22.68 -31.39
C ASP A 171 14.64 -21.47 -31.20
N ASN A 172 15.05 -20.65 -30.22
CA ASN A 172 15.29 -19.21 -30.37
C ASN A 172 15.36 -18.74 -31.84
N GLU A 173 14.56 -17.75 -32.20
CA GLU A 173 15.08 -16.59 -32.94
C GLU A 173 14.15 -15.37 -32.93
N GLN A 174 14.83 -14.23 -32.87
CA GLN A 174 14.35 -12.86 -32.80
C GLN A 174 13.51 -12.46 -34.01
N TYR A 175 12.34 -11.84 -33.80
CA TYR A 175 11.67 -11.09 -34.85
C TYR A 175 11.99 -9.60 -34.78
N LYS A 176 12.99 -9.20 -35.58
CA LYS A 176 13.18 -7.83 -36.05
C LYS A 176 12.14 -7.54 -37.13
N TRP A 177 11.35 -6.47 -36.98
CA TRP A 177 10.56 -5.94 -38.09
C TRP A 177 11.40 -4.97 -38.91
N GLN A 178 11.63 -5.34 -40.17
CA GLN A 178 12.29 -4.52 -41.19
C GLN A 178 11.26 -3.65 -41.93
N ASP A 179 11.65 -2.41 -42.16
CA ASP A 179 11.05 -1.44 -43.07
C ASP A 179 10.77 -2.00 -44.48
N GLN A 180 9.58 -1.68 -45.02
CA GLN A 180 9.34 -1.50 -46.45
C GLN A 180 8.19 -0.48 -46.67
N PRO A 181 8.16 0.22 -47.84
CA PRO A 181 8.01 1.67 -47.86
C PRO A 181 6.66 2.21 -48.37
N SER A 182 6.36 3.42 -47.90
CA SER A 182 5.60 4.53 -48.51
C SER A 182 4.74 4.22 -49.76
N GLN A 183 3.43 4.37 -49.61
CA GLN A 183 2.56 4.83 -50.70
C GLN A 183 2.11 6.27 -50.45
N GLN A 184 2.49 7.13 -51.39
CA GLN A 184 2.08 8.51 -51.51
C GLN A 184 0.56 8.61 -51.61
N ILE A 185 -0.07 9.37 -50.72
CA ILE A 185 -1.38 9.97 -50.98
C ILE A 185 -1.19 11.48 -51.03
N LEU A 186 -1.64 12.03 -52.16
CA LEU A 186 -1.48 13.39 -52.62
C LEU A 186 -2.16 14.41 -51.69
N HIS A 187 -1.42 15.47 -51.38
CA HIS A 187 -1.95 16.72 -50.87
C HIS A 187 -3.05 17.28 -51.80
N SER A 188 -4.23 17.53 -51.24
CA SER A 188 -5.12 18.59 -51.72
C SER A 188 -5.25 19.66 -50.66
N THR A 189 -4.73 20.83 -50.98
CA THR A 189 -4.94 22.09 -50.27
C THR A 189 -6.38 22.56 -50.45
N SER A 190 -7.11 22.77 -49.37
CA SER A 190 -8.30 23.64 -49.28
C SER A 190 -8.29 24.23 -47.88
N GLU A 191 -7.83 25.47 -47.77
CA GLU A 191 -8.67 26.64 -47.47
C GLU A 191 -8.99 26.74 -45.99
N VAL A 192 -8.39 27.79 -45.41
CA VAL A 192 -8.53 28.24 -44.03
C VAL A 192 -9.93 28.81 -43.90
N ASP A 193 -10.83 28.06 -43.26
CA ASP A 193 -12.08 28.61 -42.75
C ASP A 193 -11.91 28.93 -41.26
N GLU A 194 -12.15 30.20 -40.93
CA GLU A 194 -12.27 30.73 -39.58
C GLU A 194 -13.30 29.91 -38.80
N TYR A 195 -12.84 29.11 -37.83
CA TYR A 195 -13.72 28.50 -36.83
C TYR A 195 -14.22 29.61 -35.89
N HIS A 196 -15.42 30.08 -36.18
CA HIS A 196 -16.26 30.71 -35.18
C HIS A 196 -16.55 29.68 -34.07
N SER A 197 -16.30 30.09 -32.82
CA SER A 197 -16.72 29.43 -31.59
C SER A 197 -18.24 29.27 -31.59
N GLU A 198 -18.75 28.13 -32.06
CA GLU A 198 -20.09 27.69 -31.71
C GLU A 198 -20.02 27.09 -30.31
N GLU A 199 -20.61 27.80 -29.35
CA GLU A 199 -20.91 27.34 -28.01
C GLU A 199 -21.51 25.94 -28.08
N LEU A 200 -20.78 24.93 -27.61
CA LEU A 200 -21.34 23.61 -27.36
C LEU A 200 -22.43 23.79 -26.29
N PRO A 201 -23.70 23.43 -26.56
CA PRO A 201 -24.73 23.51 -25.54
C PRO A 201 -24.48 22.37 -24.55
N PHE A 202 -23.78 22.67 -23.47
CA PHE A 202 -23.73 21.84 -22.27
C PHE A 202 -25.16 21.74 -21.71
N ASN A 203 -25.84 20.65 -22.06
CA ASN A 203 -27.12 20.32 -21.44
C ASN A 203 -26.85 19.80 -20.02
N HIS A 204 -26.81 20.70 -19.04
CA HIS A 204 -26.94 20.45 -17.59
C HIS A 204 -28.26 19.74 -17.19
N HIS A 205 -29.01 19.17 -18.14
CA HIS A 205 -30.42 18.80 -17.97
C HIS A 205 -30.69 17.29 -17.89
N TYR A 206 -29.68 16.44 -17.66
CA TYR A 206 -29.91 14.99 -17.53
C TYR A 206 -29.57 14.36 -16.17
N LEU A 207 -29.13 15.12 -15.16
CA LEU A 207 -28.95 14.62 -13.79
C LEU A 207 -29.68 15.55 -12.83
N ASN A 208 -30.99 15.35 -12.69
CA ASN A 208 -31.79 16.01 -11.66
C ASN A 208 -31.43 15.37 -10.31
N SER A 209 -31.02 16.19 -9.33
CA SER A 209 -30.69 15.83 -7.94
C SER A 209 -31.82 15.16 -7.13
N ASP A 210 -33.03 15.09 -7.68
CA ASP A 210 -34.15 14.28 -7.15
C ASP A 210 -34.13 12.84 -7.71
N HIS A 211 -33.02 12.12 -7.55
CA HIS A 211 -32.94 10.67 -7.85
C HIS A 211 -33.68 9.82 -6.79
N THR A 212 -34.92 10.13 -6.46
CA THR A 212 -35.83 9.12 -5.89
C THR A 212 -36.46 8.37 -7.06
N ASP A 213 -35.77 7.39 -7.65
CA ASP A 213 -36.38 6.58 -8.70
C ASP A 213 -37.45 5.65 -8.08
N PRO A 214 -38.76 5.89 -8.32
CA PRO A 214 -39.83 5.08 -7.73
C PRO A 214 -39.85 3.63 -8.25
N GLY A 215 -38.97 3.27 -9.21
CA GLY A 215 -38.85 1.93 -9.78
C GLY A 215 -37.80 1.01 -9.11
N LEU A 216 -36.84 1.55 -8.35
CA LEU A 216 -35.79 0.73 -7.75
C LEU A 216 -36.25 0.02 -6.48
N SER A 217 -35.85 -1.25 -6.33
CA SER A 217 -36.04 -1.98 -5.08
C SER A 217 -35.14 -1.36 -4.00
N LYS A 218 -35.73 -1.06 -2.83
CA LYS A 218 -34.98 -0.55 -1.68
C LYS A 218 -34.32 -1.68 -0.90
N PHE A 219 -33.04 -1.51 -0.60
CA PHE A 219 -32.25 -2.36 0.28
C PHE A 219 -31.68 -1.49 1.39
N PHE A 220 -31.66 -2.00 2.61
CA PHE A 220 -31.13 -1.30 3.78
C PHE A 220 -29.86 -1.99 4.20
N ILE A 221 -28.79 -1.23 4.42
CA ILE A 221 -27.48 -1.73 4.84
C ILE A 221 -27.26 -1.37 6.31
N TYR A 222 -26.91 -2.39 7.10
CA TYR A 222 -26.58 -2.32 8.52
C TYR A 222 -25.19 -2.91 8.77
N GLN A 223 -24.63 -2.68 9.95
CA GLN A 223 -23.37 -3.26 10.41
C GLN A 223 -23.38 -4.79 10.31
N SER A 224 -24.54 -5.43 10.52
CA SER A 224 -24.69 -6.87 10.39
C SER A 224 -24.43 -7.42 8.99
N ASP A 225 -24.61 -6.60 7.95
CA ASP A 225 -24.42 -7.01 6.56
C ASP A 225 -22.94 -7.09 6.18
N ILE A 226 -22.09 -6.33 6.88
CA ILE A 226 -20.63 -6.32 6.69
C ILE A 226 -19.85 -7.04 7.81
N ALA A 227 -20.54 -7.51 8.86
CA ALA A 227 -19.91 -8.11 10.03
C ALA A 227 -19.09 -9.37 9.71
N ASN A 228 -19.40 -10.05 8.61
CA ASN A 228 -18.71 -11.27 8.19
C ASN A 228 -17.83 -11.08 6.95
N GLY A 229 -17.65 -9.86 6.44
CA GLY A 229 -16.79 -9.59 5.29
C GLY A 229 -17.46 -8.65 4.30
N THR A 230 -16.83 -8.50 3.13
CA THR A 230 -17.31 -7.63 2.05
C THR A 230 -18.76 -7.92 1.68
N LEU A 231 -19.59 -6.88 1.61
CA LEU A 231 -20.93 -6.94 1.06
C LEU A 231 -20.85 -6.80 -0.46
N ILE A 232 -21.18 -7.88 -1.17
CA ILE A 232 -21.22 -7.90 -2.63
C ILE A 232 -22.60 -7.43 -3.11
N ILE A 233 -22.62 -6.34 -3.87
CA ILE A 233 -23.81 -5.75 -4.47
C ILE A 233 -23.80 -6.10 -5.96
N ASP A 234 -24.68 -7.01 -6.37
CA ASP A 234 -24.65 -7.66 -7.70
C ASP A 234 -25.96 -7.51 -8.50
N LYS A 235 -26.87 -6.64 -8.03
CA LYS A 235 -28.17 -6.39 -8.68
C LYS A 235 -28.60 -4.93 -8.54
N PRO A 236 -29.41 -4.39 -9.47
CA PRO A 236 -29.82 -2.99 -9.40
C PRO A 236 -30.71 -2.73 -8.19
N GLY A 237 -30.50 -1.60 -7.51
CA GLY A 237 -31.28 -1.23 -6.34
C GLY A 237 -30.95 0.15 -5.79
N HIS A 238 -31.78 0.62 -4.88
CA HIS A 238 -31.50 1.76 -4.04
C HIS A 238 -31.06 1.23 -2.67
N TYR A 239 -29.76 1.25 -2.42
CA TYR A 239 -29.13 0.78 -1.20
C TYR A 239 -28.95 1.96 -0.25
N ILE A 240 -29.53 1.85 0.95
CA ILE A 240 -29.62 2.94 1.93
C ILE A 240 -28.92 2.51 3.20
N VAL A 241 -27.87 3.22 3.59
CA VAL A 241 -27.18 2.99 4.87
C VAL A 241 -28.05 3.49 6.02
N MET A 242 -28.10 2.72 7.10
CA MET A 242 -29.05 2.96 8.20
C MET A 242 -28.39 3.28 9.55
N GLU A 243 -27.06 3.20 9.61
CA GLU A 243 -26.22 3.48 10.78
C GLU A 243 -24.78 3.67 10.33
N ASP A 244 -23.92 4.23 11.20
CA ASP A 244 -22.48 4.27 10.92
C ASP A 244 -21.93 2.84 10.83
N LEU A 245 -21.12 2.58 9.82
CA LEU A 245 -20.56 1.25 9.54
C LEU A 245 -19.05 1.25 9.74
N SER A 246 -18.54 0.30 10.54
CA SER A 246 -17.12 0.06 10.74
C SER A 246 -16.74 -1.36 10.31
N PHE A 247 -15.91 -1.47 9.27
CA PHE A 247 -15.49 -2.75 8.71
C PHE A 247 -14.39 -3.38 9.58
N ASN A 248 -14.71 -4.50 10.25
CA ASN A 248 -13.76 -5.31 11.01
C ASN A 248 -14.13 -6.82 10.98
N PRO A 249 -14.26 -7.43 9.78
CA PRO A 249 -14.60 -8.85 9.72
C PRO A 249 -13.47 -9.72 10.24
N ASN A 250 -13.82 -10.80 10.92
CA ASN A 250 -12.86 -11.78 11.44
C ASN A 250 -11.74 -11.13 12.27
N ALA A 251 -12.11 -10.19 13.15
CA ALA A 251 -11.23 -9.48 14.06
C ALA A 251 -10.49 -10.43 15.03
N VAL A 252 -9.42 -9.94 15.65
CA VAL A 252 -8.74 -10.59 16.78
C VAL A 252 -9.75 -10.89 17.88
N GLY A 253 -9.68 -12.09 18.44
CA GLY A 253 -10.68 -12.55 19.41
C GLY A 253 -11.92 -13.21 18.80
N THR A 254 -12.05 -13.28 17.48
CA THR A 254 -13.11 -14.09 16.82
C THR A 254 -12.89 -15.58 17.12
N GLN A 255 -13.93 -16.27 17.58
CA GLN A 255 -13.90 -17.72 17.78
C GLN A 255 -14.05 -18.47 16.45
N VAL A 256 -13.24 -19.49 16.23
CA VAL A 256 -13.31 -20.34 15.02
C VAL A 256 -13.62 -21.80 15.35
N PHE A 257 -14.27 -22.48 14.41
CA PHE A 257 -14.68 -23.88 14.55
C PHE A 257 -14.54 -24.65 13.23
N GLY A 258 -14.45 -25.97 13.31
CA GLY A 258 -14.52 -26.87 12.17
C GLY A 258 -13.41 -26.62 11.15
N VAL A 259 -13.80 -26.39 9.89
CA VAL A 259 -12.84 -26.21 8.78
C VAL A 259 -11.95 -24.99 8.98
N ASP A 260 -12.46 -23.94 9.65
CA ASP A 260 -11.70 -22.71 9.90
C ASP A 260 -10.60 -22.98 10.92
N ALA A 261 -10.96 -23.54 12.09
CA ALA A 261 -9.99 -23.92 13.11
C ALA A 261 -8.95 -24.90 12.53
N GLN A 262 -9.41 -25.96 11.84
CA GLN A 262 -8.53 -26.97 11.28
C GLN A 262 -7.51 -26.41 10.27
N ARG A 263 -7.96 -25.58 9.33
CA ARG A 263 -7.08 -25.04 8.27
C ARG A 263 -6.16 -23.94 8.78
N LEU A 264 -6.54 -23.22 9.83
CA LEU A 264 -5.70 -22.22 10.49
C LEU A 264 -4.71 -22.83 11.50
N GLY A 265 -4.76 -24.15 11.71
CA GLY A 265 -3.91 -24.86 12.68
C GLY A 265 -4.31 -24.62 14.13
N LEU A 266 -5.59 -24.32 14.36
CA LEU A 266 -6.20 -24.04 15.67
C LEU A 266 -7.12 -25.18 16.11
N GLN A 267 -7.47 -25.22 17.39
CA GLN A 267 -8.52 -26.08 17.94
C GLN A 267 -9.90 -25.41 17.85
N ASP A 268 -10.95 -26.22 17.89
CA ASP A 268 -12.32 -25.70 17.94
C ASP A 268 -12.54 -24.82 19.18
N GLY A 269 -13.03 -23.60 18.96
CA GLY A 269 -13.27 -22.60 20.00
C GLY A 269 -12.07 -21.72 20.32
N ASP A 270 -10.92 -21.94 19.68
CA ASP A 270 -9.78 -21.03 19.77
C ASP A 270 -10.13 -19.67 19.17
N LEU A 271 -9.43 -18.64 19.65
CA LEU A 271 -9.57 -17.26 19.19
C LEU A 271 -8.54 -16.97 18.09
N LEU A 272 -8.93 -16.18 17.09
CA LEU A 272 -7.99 -15.60 16.14
C LEU A 272 -7.01 -14.67 16.87
N ASP A 273 -5.72 -14.84 16.60
CA ASP A 273 -4.69 -13.84 16.89
C ASP A 273 -4.53 -12.88 15.71
N SER A 274 -3.77 -11.80 15.91
CA SER A 274 -3.49 -10.81 14.87
C SER A 274 -2.84 -11.41 13.63
N TYR A 275 -2.05 -12.48 13.78
CA TYR A 275 -1.48 -13.21 12.66
C TYR A 275 -2.53 -13.93 11.80
N ARG A 276 -3.74 -14.23 12.28
CA ARG A 276 -4.76 -14.96 11.51
C ARG A 276 -6.03 -14.15 11.24
N SER A 277 -6.19 -12.99 11.88
CA SER A 277 -7.36 -12.13 11.74
C SER A 277 -7.35 -11.28 10.46
N GLY A 278 -8.49 -10.63 10.18
CA GLY A 278 -8.65 -9.58 9.16
C GLY A 278 -8.82 -10.04 7.70
N GLY A 279 -8.65 -11.34 7.41
CA GLY A 279 -8.89 -11.90 6.08
C GLY A 279 -10.12 -12.82 6.04
N PRO A 280 -10.58 -13.25 4.85
CA PRO A 280 -11.62 -14.27 4.74
C PRO A 280 -11.17 -15.58 5.41
N LEU A 281 -12.06 -16.16 6.20
CA LEU A 281 -11.87 -17.48 6.79
C LEU A 281 -11.97 -18.58 5.71
N PRO A 282 -11.33 -19.74 5.90
CA PRO A 282 -11.38 -20.85 4.95
C PRO A 282 -12.79 -21.27 4.51
N SER A 283 -13.78 -21.23 5.40
CA SER A 283 -15.19 -21.53 5.15
C SER A 283 -15.90 -20.51 4.26
N GLN A 284 -15.39 -19.28 4.21
CA GLN A 284 -15.99 -18.19 3.46
C GLN A 284 -15.64 -18.20 1.97
N PHE A 285 -14.66 -19.01 1.56
CA PHE A 285 -14.34 -19.20 0.16
C PHE A 285 -15.33 -20.15 -0.54
N LYS A 286 -15.59 -19.91 -1.83
CA LYS A 286 -16.48 -20.73 -2.69
C LYS A 286 -16.12 -22.22 -2.69
N MET A 287 -14.83 -22.55 -2.57
CA MET A 287 -14.37 -23.95 -2.51
C MET A 287 -14.86 -24.70 -1.26
N ALA A 288 -15.25 -23.98 -0.21
CA ALA A 288 -15.85 -24.50 1.01
C ALA A 288 -17.38 -24.24 1.09
N GLY A 289 -17.98 -23.72 0.01
CA GLY A 289 -19.39 -23.34 -0.04
C GLY A 289 -19.70 -21.91 0.40
N GLY A 290 -18.68 -21.09 0.68
CA GLY A 290 -18.82 -19.67 1.01
C GLY A 290 -19.02 -18.77 -0.21
N LEU A 291 -19.03 -17.46 0.03
CA LEU A 291 -19.33 -16.43 -0.98
C LEU A 291 -18.12 -16.02 -1.81
N TYR A 292 -16.93 -16.00 -1.21
CA TYR A 292 -15.78 -15.31 -1.78
C TYR A 292 -15.00 -16.17 -2.76
N ASP A 293 -14.68 -15.60 -3.92
CA ASP A 293 -13.79 -16.24 -4.87
C ASP A 293 -12.35 -16.17 -4.34
N PRO A 294 -11.63 -17.30 -4.21
CA PRO A 294 -10.22 -17.27 -3.80
C PRO A 294 -9.34 -16.47 -4.77
N LYS A 295 -9.74 -16.31 -6.04
CA LYS A 295 -9.01 -15.43 -6.97
C LYS A 295 -9.13 -13.97 -6.60
N SER A 296 -10.33 -13.51 -6.22
CA SER A 296 -10.57 -12.11 -5.87
C SER A 296 -10.13 -11.77 -4.45
N TYR A 297 -10.31 -12.69 -3.50
CA TYR A 297 -10.15 -12.45 -2.06
C TYR A 297 -8.98 -13.24 -1.43
N GLY A 298 -8.13 -13.86 -2.25
CA GLY A 298 -7.03 -14.73 -1.79
C GLY A 298 -5.98 -14.03 -0.94
N ILE A 299 -5.87 -12.70 -1.06
CA ILE A 299 -4.95 -11.85 -0.30
C ILE A 299 -5.65 -10.94 0.72
N GLY A 300 -6.93 -11.21 1.03
CA GLY A 300 -7.71 -10.44 2.00
C GLY A 300 -8.97 -9.81 1.43
N PHE A 301 -9.71 -9.10 2.29
CA PHE A 301 -10.83 -8.27 1.87
C PHE A 301 -10.30 -6.99 1.25
N PHE A 302 -10.49 -6.82 -0.06
CA PHE A 302 -10.07 -5.60 -0.76
C PHE A 302 -11.12 -4.48 -0.65
N ALA A 303 -12.34 -4.75 -0.16
CA ALA A 303 -13.32 -3.69 0.06
C ALA A 303 -14.36 -3.97 1.15
N MET A 304 -15.01 -2.93 1.68
CA MET A 304 -16.24 -3.10 2.49
C MET A 304 -17.43 -3.40 1.57
N LEU A 305 -17.64 -2.56 0.54
CA LEU A 305 -18.67 -2.73 -0.47
C LEU A 305 -18.01 -3.05 -1.82
N ALA A 306 -18.40 -4.16 -2.46
CA ALA A 306 -18.00 -4.49 -3.82
C ALA A 306 -19.22 -4.41 -4.74
N ILE A 307 -19.29 -3.38 -5.57
CA ILE A 307 -20.43 -3.09 -6.45
C ILE A 307 -20.10 -3.56 -7.85
N THR A 308 -20.73 -4.64 -8.28
CA THR A 308 -20.39 -5.29 -9.54
C THR A 308 -21.26 -4.80 -10.70
N GLY A 309 -20.89 -5.19 -11.93
CA GLY A 309 -21.61 -4.86 -13.16
C GLY A 309 -23.08 -5.28 -13.14
N GLY A 310 -23.40 -6.34 -12.39
CA GLY A 310 -24.79 -6.76 -12.16
C GLY A 310 -25.64 -5.72 -11.45
N ALA A 311 -25.02 -4.82 -10.69
CA ALA A 311 -25.67 -3.73 -9.97
C ALA A 311 -25.75 -2.42 -10.74
N SER A 312 -25.48 -2.41 -12.05
CA SER A 312 -25.59 -1.20 -12.86
C SER A 312 -26.99 -0.56 -12.78
N GLY A 313 -27.05 0.77 -12.68
CA GLY A 313 -28.31 1.51 -12.43
C GLY A 313 -28.68 1.64 -10.96
N SER A 314 -27.75 1.38 -10.03
CA SER A 314 -28.00 1.48 -8.59
C SER A 314 -27.75 2.88 -8.04
N ILE A 315 -28.29 3.10 -6.84
CA ILE A 315 -27.99 4.25 -5.99
C ILE A 315 -27.46 3.69 -4.67
N ILE A 316 -26.32 4.20 -4.23
CA ILE A 316 -25.75 3.99 -2.90
C ILE A 316 -25.94 5.30 -2.13
N ASP A 317 -26.94 5.33 -1.27
CA ASP A 317 -27.27 6.47 -0.42
C ASP A 317 -26.72 6.21 0.98
N LEU A 318 -25.69 6.94 1.38
CA LEU A 318 -25.11 6.86 2.71
C LEU A 318 -26.04 7.48 3.77
N ASN A 319 -27.08 8.21 3.35
CA ASN A 319 -28.18 8.67 4.19
C ASN A 319 -27.72 9.42 5.46
N GLY A 320 -26.66 10.23 5.30
CA GLY A 320 -26.01 11.03 6.34
C GLY A 320 -25.10 10.26 7.30
N PHE A 321 -24.86 8.97 7.07
CA PHE A 321 -24.00 8.13 7.91
C PHE A 321 -22.56 8.05 7.40
N GLN A 322 -21.66 7.68 8.31
CA GLN A 322 -20.28 7.38 7.99
C GLN A 322 -20.08 5.88 7.73
N ILE A 323 -19.34 5.54 6.68
CA ILE A 323 -18.85 4.18 6.45
C ILE A 323 -17.33 4.18 6.38
N GLU A 324 -16.67 3.29 7.13
CA GLU A 324 -15.21 3.26 7.23
C GLU A 324 -14.60 1.89 7.55
N GLN A 325 -13.30 1.78 7.36
CA GLN A 325 -12.49 0.69 7.92
C GLN A 325 -12.23 0.94 9.42
N SER A 326 -12.35 -0.10 10.24
CA SER A 326 -11.87 -0.03 11.63
C SER A 326 -10.35 0.17 11.69
N GLU A 327 -9.84 0.75 12.78
CA GLU A 327 -8.40 0.90 13.02
C GLU A 327 -7.66 -0.45 12.97
N GLU A 328 -8.22 -1.47 13.61
CA GLU A 328 -7.69 -2.84 13.58
C GLU A 328 -7.61 -3.38 12.14
N HIS A 329 -8.69 -3.30 11.37
CA HIS A 329 -8.67 -3.82 10.01
C HIS A 329 -7.75 -2.99 9.10
N ALA A 330 -7.64 -1.68 9.32
CA ALA A 330 -6.72 -0.79 8.60
C ALA A 330 -5.26 -1.18 8.82
N LEU A 331 -4.89 -1.60 10.04
CA LEU A 331 -3.57 -2.16 10.31
C LEU A 331 -3.38 -3.51 9.59
N GLN A 332 -4.39 -4.38 9.63
CA GLN A 332 -4.26 -5.76 9.14
C GLN A 332 -4.35 -5.92 7.61
N GLN A 333 -5.02 -4.99 6.91
CA GLN A 333 -5.31 -5.03 5.49
C GLN A 333 -5.19 -3.62 4.87
N ARG A 334 -3.96 -3.21 4.56
CA ARG A 334 -3.68 -1.91 3.92
C ARG A 334 -4.02 -1.83 2.44
N PHE A 335 -4.21 -2.97 1.77
CA PHE A 335 -4.76 -3.00 0.41
C PHE A 335 -6.29 -3.12 0.49
N PHE A 336 -6.97 -1.97 0.51
CA PHE A 336 -8.40 -1.88 0.82
C PHE A 336 -9.05 -0.60 0.26
N SER A 337 -10.26 -0.72 -0.27
CA SER A 337 -11.14 0.39 -0.64
C SER A 337 -12.41 0.37 0.22
N VAL A 338 -12.97 1.50 0.63
CA VAL A 338 -14.29 1.45 1.30
C VAL A 338 -15.35 0.97 0.29
N ILE A 339 -15.30 1.48 -0.94
CA ILE A 339 -16.14 1.04 -2.04
C ILE A 339 -15.27 0.65 -3.25
N GLU A 340 -15.41 -0.58 -3.72
CA GLU A 340 -14.89 -1.03 -5.01
C GLU A 340 -16.02 -1.08 -6.05
N LEU A 341 -15.79 -0.52 -7.23
CA LEU A 341 -16.77 -0.44 -8.32
C LEU A 341 -16.67 -1.61 -9.32
N ALA A 342 -16.22 -2.76 -8.84
CA ALA A 342 -16.12 -4.03 -9.55
C ALA A 342 -16.08 -5.21 -8.56
N GLY A 343 -16.13 -6.45 -9.07
CA GLY A 343 -15.96 -7.69 -8.30
C GLY A 343 -14.51 -8.04 -7.96
N ALA A 344 -13.55 -7.26 -8.45
CA ALA A 344 -12.13 -7.33 -8.13
C ALA A 344 -11.46 -5.96 -8.36
N PRO A 345 -10.38 -5.66 -7.62
CA PRO A 345 -9.74 -4.35 -7.67
C PRO A 345 -8.79 -4.16 -8.87
N PHE A 346 -8.59 -5.16 -9.72
CA PHE A 346 -7.75 -5.01 -10.90
C PHE A 346 -8.34 -5.72 -12.11
N ILE A 347 -8.02 -5.18 -13.27
CA ILE A 347 -8.24 -5.86 -14.54
C ILE A 347 -7.34 -7.10 -14.64
N THR A 348 -7.70 -8.03 -15.52
CA THR A 348 -6.99 -9.31 -15.67
C THR A 348 -5.50 -9.11 -15.94
N GLY A 349 -4.65 -9.81 -15.19
CA GLY A 349 -3.19 -9.79 -15.36
C GLY A 349 -2.47 -8.64 -14.64
N GLN A 350 -3.20 -7.76 -13.94
CA GLN A 350 -2.64 -6.67 -13.16
C GLN A 350 -2.84 -6.88 -11.65
N GLY A 351 -2.14 -6.09 -10.83
CA GLY A 351 -2.18 -6.17 -9.38
C GLY A 351 -1.23 -7.21 -8.75
N PRO A 352 -1.23 -7.36 -7.43
CA PRO A 352 -0.33 -8.26 -6.68
C PRO A 352 -0.77 -9.74 -6.69
N HIS A 353 -1.90 -10.07 -7.34
CA HIS A 353 -2.48 -11.41 -7.35
C HIS A 353 -3.19 -11.67 -8.69
N ASP A 354 -3.42 -12.93 -9.06
CA ASP A 354 -4.32 -13.28 -10.17
C ASP A 354 -5.78 -13.15 -9.72
N PHE A 355 -6.36 -11.97 -9.95
CA PHE A 355 -7.78 -11.69 -9.68
C PHE A 355 -8.75 -12.39 -10.65
N GLY A 356 -8.22 -13.17 -11.60
CA GLY A 356 -8.99 -13.96 -12.54
C GLY A 356 -9.69 -13.14 -13.64
N PRO A 357 -10.19 -13.81 -14.70
CA PRO A 357 -10.79 -13.14 -15.84
C PRO A 357 -12.18 -12.55 -15.56
N ASN A 358 -12.83 -13.00 -14.48
CA ASN A 358 -14.22 -12.69 -14.18
C ASN A 358 -14.39 -11.57 -13.14
N GLY A 359 -13.30 -11.05 -12.58
CA GLY A 359 -13.34 -10.03 -11.52
C GLY A 359 -13.52 -8.60 -12.01
N ASN A 360 -13.28 -8.33 -13.30
CA ASN A 360 -13.39 -6.99 -13.87
C ASN A 360 -14.80 -6.71 -14.42
N ASP A 361 -15.83 -7.01 -13.64
CA ASP A 361 -17.21 -6.67 -13.93
C ASP A 361 -17.53 -5.27 -13.39
N ALA A 362 -16.99 -4.25 -14.05
CA ALA A 362 -17.18 -2.85 -13.67
C ALA A 362 -18.66 -2.45 -13.70
N VAL A 363 -19.11 -1.73 -12.66
CA VAL A 363 -20.46 -1.15 -12.61
C VAL A 363 -20.59 0.10 -13.49
N SER A 364 -21.77 0.29 -14.05
CA SER A 364 -22.13 1.49 -14.81
C SER A 364 -23.45 2.11 -14.34
N ASN A 365 -23.65 3.40 -14.58
CA ASN A 365 -24.85 4.15 -14.17
C ASN A 365 -25.05 4.05 -12.66
N LEU A 366 -24.08 4.53 -11.89
CA LEU A 366 -24.08 4.44 -10.43
C LEU A 366 -24.10 5.84 -9.83
N VAL A 367 -24.93 6.03 -8.81
CA VAL A 367 -24.90 7.22 -7.95
C VAL A 367 -24.42 6.82 -6.56
N ILE A 368 -23.47 7.56 -5.98
CA ILE A 368 -23.01 7.41 -4.59
C ILE A 368 -23.19 8.77 -3.92
N LYS A 369 -23.90 8.82 -2.79
CA LYS A 369 -24.27 10.12 -2.21
C LYS A 369 -24.56 10.20 -0.72
N ASN A 370 -24.62 11.43 -0.23
CA ASN A 370 -25.18 11.87 1.05
C ASN A 370 -24.51 11.24 2.28
N GLY A 371 -23.24 11.53 2.57
CA GLY A 371 -22.63 11.07 3.82
C GLY A 371 -21.12 11.12 3.85
N THR A 372 -20.52 10.29 4.71
CA THR A 372 -19.08 10.31 4.93
C THR A 372 -18.45 8.97 4.56
N ILE A 373 -17.40 9.00 3.74
CA ILE A 373 -16.50 7.86 3.54
C ILE A 373 -15.27 8.12 4.40
N GLY A 374 -15.20 7.39 5.52
CA GLY A 374 -14.15 7.55 6.52
C GLY A 374 -12.91 6.71 6.24
N ARG A 375 -12.22 6.33 7.33
CA ARG A 375 -10.91 5.67 7.28
C ARG A 375 -10.83 4.62 6.18
N SER A 376 -9.81 4.77 5.33
CA SER A 376 -9.41 3.75 4.37
C SER A 376 -7.90 3.65 4.33
N ALA A 377 -7.38 2.43 4.50
CA ALA A 377 -5.95 2.19 4.38
C ALA A 377 -5.43 2.23 2.93
N HIS A 378 -6.30 2.45 1.93
CA HIS A 378 -5.88 2.71 0.56
C HIS A 378 -6.79 3.76 -0.11
N HIS A 379 -7.98 3.37 -0.57
CA HIS A 379 -8.87 4.24 -1.36
C HIS A 379 -10.23 4.44 -0.69
N GLY A 380 -10.84 5.61 -0.82
CA GLY A 380 -12.26 5.77 -0.50
C GLY A 380 -13.10 4.98 -1.49
N ILE A 381 -13.02 5.37 -2.76
CA ILE A 381 -13.67 4.70 -3.90
C ILE A 381 -12.61 4.31 -4.94
N HIS A 382 -12.67 3.07 -5.44
CA HIS A 382 -11.77 2.58 -6.47
C HIS A 382 -12.52 1.83 -7.59
N GLY A 383 -11.99 1.89 -8.81
CA GLY A 383 -12.57 1.19 -9.96
C GLY A 383 -11.79 1.36 -11.27
N ASN A 384 -12.09 0.50 -12.24
CA ASN A 384 -11.50 0.51 -13.58
C ASN A 384 -12.59 0.32 -14.65
N GLY A 385 -12.59 1.15 -15.69
CA GLY A 385 -13.49 1.02 -16.84
C GLY A 385 -14.97 1.31 -16.53
N ASN A 386 -15.25 2.01 -15.44
CA ASN A 386 -16.60 2.39 -15.04
C ASN A 386 -17.22 3.41 -16.01
N GLN A 387 -18.55 3.50 -16.04
CA GLN A 387 -19.26 4.41 -16.95
C GLN A 387 -20.43 5.08 -16.25
N ASN A 388 -20.61 6.38 -16.49
CA ASN A 388 -21.71 7.18 -15.93
C ASN A 388 -21.77 7.03 -14.40
N ILE A 389 -20.75 7.54 -13.71
CA ILE A 389 -20.63 7.52 -12.25
C ILE A 389 -20.86 8.93 -11.74
N LEU A 390 -21.77 9.08 -10.77
CA LEU A 390 -22.02 10.31 -10.04
C LEU A 390 -21.66 10.10 -8.57
N ILE A 391 -20.82 11.00 -8.05
CA ILE A 391 -20.47 11.10 -6.63
C ILE A 391 -20.91 12.49 -6.18
N GLU A 392 -21.91 12.57 -5.30
CA GLU A 392 -22.51 13.86 -4.88
C GLU A 392 -22.66 13.93 -3.35
N ASP A 393 -22.37 15.06 -2.72
CA ASP A 393 -22.57 15.28 -1.26
C ASP A 393 -21.86 14.22 -0.41
N ILE A 394 -20.54 14.10 -0.60
CA ILE A 394 -19.70 13.15 0.14
C ILE A 394 -18.51 13.86 0.80
N ASP A 395 -18.33 13.61 2.09
CA ASP A 395 -17.10 13.94 2.81
C ASP A 395 -16.16 12.73 2.83
N PHE A 396 -14.97 12.86 2.26
CA PHE A 396 -13.88 11.88 2.40
C PHE A 396 -12.94 12.29 3.52
N ILE A 397 -12.86 11.47 4.56
CA ILE A 397 -11.94 11.67 5.68
C ILE A 397 -11.06 10.44 5.88
N ASP A 398 -9.79 10.66 6.17
CA ASP A 398 -8.84 9.62 6.58
C ASP A 398 -8.59 8.50 5.55
N TYR A 399 -8.63 8.80 4.24
CA TYR A 399 -8.07 7.89 3.23
C TYR A 399 -6.54 7.96 3.21
N GLU A 400 -5.87 6.87 2.84
CA GLU A 400 -4.40 6.81 2.84
C GLU A 400 -3.77 7.21 1.50
N VAL A 401 -4.27 6.67 0.39
CA VAL A 401 -3.70 6.83 -0.95
C VAL A 401 -4.54 7.73 -1.86
N ALA A 402 -5.88 7.56 -1.90
CA ALA A 402 -6.76 8.44 -2.68
C ALA A 402 -8.19 8.47 -2.14
N ALA A 403 -8.87 9.61 -2.22
CA ALA A 403 -10.32 9.69 -1.98
C ALA A 403 -11.06 8.88 -3.05
N VAL A 404 -10.75 9.16 -4.33
CA VAL A 404 -11.33 8.48 -5.48
C VAL A 404 -10.23 8.16 -6.50
N ALA A 405 -10.20 6.92 -6.95
CA ALA A 405 -9.30 6.42 -8.00
C ALA A 405 -10.10 5.66 -9.06
N LEU A 406 -10.49 6.32 -10.15
CA LEU A 406 -11.28 5.73 -11.25
C LEU A 406 -10.54 5.82 -12.58
N ASN A 407 -9.99 4.69 -13.02
CA ASN A 407 -9.17 4.62 -14.23
C ASN A 407 -9.96 4.17 -15.44
N GLY A 408 -9.80 4.86 -16.57
CA GLY A 408 -10.52 4.63 -17.81
C GLY A 408 -12.02 4.85 -17.67
N VAL A 409 -12.42 5.76 -16.79
CA VAL A 409 -13.83 6.07 -16.56
C VAL A 409 -14.39 6.88 -17.73
N ASN A 410 -15.61 6.58 -18.17
CA ASN A 410 -16.31 7.37 -19.18
C ASN A 410 -17.60 7.96 -18.60
N GLY A 411 -17.62 9.28 -18.41
CA GLY A 411 -18.70 9.95 -17.70
C GLY A 411 -18.53 9.82 -16.20
N LEU A 412 -17.65 10.65 -15.62
CA LEU A 412 -17.53 10.82 -14.17
C LEU A 412 -17.99 12.23 -13.81
N THR A 413 -18.83 12.36 -12.81
CA THR A 413 -19.24 13.64 -12.23
C THR A 413 -19.04 13.57 -10.71
N VAL A 414 -18.28 14.51 -10.16
CA VAL A 414 -18.05 14.66 -8.72
C VAL A 414 -18.50 16.06 -8.32
N MET A 415 -19.44 16.15 -7.37
CA MET A 415 -20.07 17.42 -6.98
C MET A 415 -20.26 17.55 -5.49
N ASP A 416 -20.03 18.74 -4.93
CA ASP A 416 -20.21 19.02 -3.51
C ASP A 416 -19.42 18.03 -2.63
N VAL A 417 -18.09 17.96 -2.84
CA VAL A 417 -17.22 16.96 -2.19
C VAL A 417 -16.01 17.61 -1.51
N GLU A 418 -15.74 17.19 -0.27
CA GLU A 418 -14.52 17.53 0.45
C GLU A 418 -13.65 16.29 0.71
N ALA A 419 -12.33 16.42 0.61
CA ALA A 419 -11.39 15.31 0.78
C ALA A 419 -10.17 15.69 1.64
N SER A 420 -9.85 14.84 2.61
CA SER A 420 -8.62 14.93 3.42
C SER A 420 -8.05 13.55 3.75
N ASN A 421 -6.72 13.41 3.65
CA ASN A 421 -6.04 12.14 3.87
C ASN A 421 -5.63 11.95 5.33
N ARG A 422 -5.42 10.69 5.73
CA ARG A 422 -5.05 10.35 7.11
C ARG A 422 -3.60 10.68 7.44
N THR A 423 -3.33 10.93 8.71
CA THR A 423 -2.00 11.30 9.25
C THR A 423 -1.59 10.44 10.46
N ASP A 424 -2.26 9.30 10.62
CA ASP A 424 -2.10 8.34 11.71
C ASP A 424 -1.70 6.94 11.17
N VAL A 425 -0.90 6.87 10.11
CA VAL A 425 -0.39 5.62 9.51
C VAL A 425 0.80 5.11 10.32
N PRO A 426 0.66 4.03 11.13
CA PRO A 426 1.69 3.67 12.11
C PRO A 426 2.77 2.75 11.54
N ILE A 427 2.58 2.24 10.32
CA ILE A 427 3.42 1.23 9.68
C ILE A 427 3.81 1.56 8.24
N LEU A 428 4.95 1.04 7.81
CA LEU A 428 5.45 1.09 6.43
C LEU A 428 4.88 -0.06 5.59
N GLY A 429 4.98 0.04 4.26
CA GLY A 429 4.51 -0.98 3.33
C GLY A 429 5.12 -2.38 3.58
N SER A 430 6.27 -2.44 4.25
CA SER A 430 6.91 -3.71 4.66
C SER A 430 6.02 -4.57 5.57
N TYR A 431 5.14 -3.96 6.36
CA TYR A 431 4.18 -4.70 7.18
C TYR A 431 3.11 -5.38 6.32
N SER A 432 2.58 -4.67 5.32
CA SER A 432 1.64 -5.24 4.34
C SER A 432 2.26 -6.42 3.61
N ASN A 433 3.54 -6.33 3.23
CA ASN A 433 4.26 -7.43 2.59
C ASN A 433 4.37 -8.65 3.50
N ALA A 434 4.67 -8.44 4.79
CA ALA A 434 4.70 -9.51 5.80
C ALA A 434 3.32 -10.16 6.00
N ARG A 435 2.24 -9.39 5.89
CA ARG A 435 0.86 -9.91 5.93
C ARG A 435 0.51 -10.73 4.69
N PHE A 436 0.88 -10.27 3.50
CA PHE A 436 0.52 -10.92 2.23
C PHE A 436 1.38 -12.13 1.89
N ILE A 437 2.62 -12.23 2.39
CA ILE A 437 3.45 -13.43 2.21
C ILE A 437 3.02 -14.58 3.14
N ARG A 438 2.30 -14.29 4.24
CA ARG A 438 1.84 -15.27 5.23
C ARG A 438 1.19 -16.51 4.62
N PRO A 439 0.20 -16.44 3.72
CA PRO A 439 -0.47 -17.63 3.17
C PRO A 439 0.50 -18.61 2.48
N TYR A 440 1.58 -18.10 1.88
CA TYR A 440 2.62 -18.92 1.27
C TYR A 440 3.46 -19.64 2.32
N VAL A 441 3.84 -18.94 3.39
CA VAL A 441 4.58 -19.52 4.52
C VAL A 441 3.73 -20.55 5.27
N ASP A 442 2.45 -20.24 5.51
CA ASP A 442 1.48 -21.12 6.15
C ASP A 442 1.32 -22.43 5.39
N TYR A 443 1.22 -22.35 4.05
CA TYR A 443 1.11 -23.52 3.18
C TYR A 443 2.34 -24.44 3.32
N LEU A 444 3.55 -23.88 3.26
CA LEU A 444 4.80 -24.65 3.42
C LEU A 444 4.91 -25.26 4.82
N ALA A 445 4.60 -24.48 5.86
CA ALA A 445 4.64 -24.96 7.25
C ALA A 445 3.58 -26.05 7.50
N GLN A 446 2.40 -25.94 6.90
CA GLN A 446 1.36 -26.98 6.99
C GLN A 446 1.78 -28.27 6.29
N LEU A 447 2.37 -28.19 5.10
CA LEU A 447 2.91 -29.35 4.39
C LEU A 447 4.02 -30.03 5.21
N GLU A 448 4.93 -29.25 5.78
CA GLU A 448 6.00 -29.75 6.66
C GLU A 448 5.43 -30.48 7.89
N ARG A 449 4.41 -29.91 8.56
CA ARG A 449 3.77 -30.55 9.73
C ARG A 449 2.98 -31.81 9.40
N THR A 450 2.26 -31.81 8.28
CA THR A 450 1.32 -32.89 7.93
C THR A 450 1.97 -34.04 7.15
N ASN A 451 3.07 -33.77 6.46
CA ASN A 451 3.84 -34.78 5.72
C ASN A 451 5.38 -34.59 5.88
N PRO A 452 5.96 -34.70 7.10
CA PRO A 452 7.36 -34.34 7.33
C PRO A 452 8.40 -35.11 6.50
N LEU A 453 8.10 -36.36 6.12
CA LEU A 453 9.02 -37.23 5.38
C LEU A 453 8.84 -37.17 3.86
N GLY A 454 7.82 -36.45 3.37
CA GLY A 454 7.45 -36.41 1.95
C GLY A 454 6.95 -35.06 1.47
N SER A 455 7.04 -34.01 2.29
CA SER A 455 6.58 -32.65 1.95
C SER A 455 7.39 -32.04 0.80
N GLY A 456 8.66 -32.43 0.66
CA GLY A 456 9.60 -31.82 -0.29
C GLY A 456 10.03 -30.39 0.09
N VAL A 457 9.53 -29.87 1.22
CA VAL A 457 9.84 -28.51 1.70
C VAL A 457 11.29 -28.48 2.17
N SER A 458 12.08 -27.62 1.53
CA SER A 458 13.47 -27.37 1.88
C SER A 458 13.56 -26.28 2.96
N THR A 459 14.42 -26.52 3.95
CA THR A 459 14.77 -25.51 4.97
C THR A 459 15.57 -24.36 4.36
N LEU A 460 15.56 -23.19 5.00
CA LEU A 460 16.41 -22.06 4.66
C LEU A 460 17.63 -22.04 5.62
N ASN A 461 18.84 -22.12 5.10
CA ASN A 461 20.05 -22.00 5.92
C ASN A 461 20.42 -20.53 6.03
N VAL A 462 20.61 -19.99 7.22
CA VAL A 462 20.98 -18.59 7.45
C VAL A 462 21.98 -18.54 8.58
N ASN A 463 23.13 -17.90 8.37
CA ASN A 463 24.18 -17.75 9.39
C ASN A 463 24.58 -19.08 10.07
N GLY A 464 24.62 -20.17 9.30
CA GLY A 464 24.94 -21.52 9.78
C GLY A 464 23.80 -22.25 10.51
N GLU A 465 22.62 -21.65 10.66
CA GLU A 465 21.43 -22.27 11.22
C GLU A 465 20.47 -22.72 10.11
N SER A 466 19.88 -23.90 10.24
CA SER A 466 18.87 -24.39 9.29
C SER A 466 17.48 -24.11 9.85
N LEU A 467 16.76 -23.19 9.21
CA LEU A 467 15.43 -22.74 9.61
C LEU A 467 14.36 -23.50 8.82
N SER A 468 13.45 -24.16 9.54
CA SER A 468 12.30 -24.85 8.95
C SER A 468 11.22 -23.86 8.49
N ALA A 469 10.27 -24.33 7.68
CA ALA A 469 9.12 -23.49 7.30
C ALA A 469 8.29 -23.09 8.54
N ASN A 470 8.15 -24.00 9.50
CA ASN A 470 7.54 -23.73 10.80
C ASN A 470 8.34 -22.69 11.63
N ASP A 471 9.67 -22.73 11.65
CA ASP A 471 10.48 -21.73 12.37
C ASP A 471 10.26 -20.32 11.82
N ILE A 472 10.25 -20.20 10.48
CA ILE A 472 10.02 -18.92 9.79
C ILE A 472 8.58 -18.44 9.99
N GLN A 473 7.59 -19.35 9.94
CA GLN A 473 6.20 -19.04 10.25
C GLN A 473 6.06 -18.46 11.68
N LEU A 474 6.68 -19.10 12.67
CA LEU A 474 6.63 -18.66 14.07
C LEU A 474 7.28 -17.29 14.26
N ALA A 475 8.43 -17.05 13.62
CA ALA A 475 9.11 -15.76 13.68
C ALA A 475 8.26 -14.64 13.05
N LEU A 476 7.65 -14.90 11.89
CA LEU A 476 6.72 -13.97 11.24
C LEU A 476 5.48 -13.71 12.10
N GLN A 477 4.89 -14.77 12.68
CA GLN A 477 3.75 -14.68 13.58
C GLN A 477 4.05 -13.84 14.82
N GLN A 478 5.19 -14.07 15.48
CA GLN A 478 5.61 -13.29 16.65
C GLN A 478 5.81 -11.82 16.29
N SER A 479 6.43 -11.54 15.14
CA SER A 479 6.70 -10.18 14.68
C SER A 479 5.41 -9.39 14.40
N LEU A 480 4.47 -9.99 13.67
CA LEU A 480 3.17 -9.37 13.37
C LEU A 480 2.30 -9.19 14.63
N ASN A 481 2.35 -10.16 15.56
CA ASN A 481 1.63 -10.03 16.83
C ASN A 481 2.21 -8.92 17.72
N ALA A 482 3.54 -8.74 17.75
CA ALA A 482 4.16 -7.67 18.52
C ALA A 482 3.81 -6.27 17.98
N VAL A 483 3.75 -6.09 16.66
CA VAL A 483 3.27 -4.83 16.06
C VAL A 483 1.82 -4.56 16.43
N PHE A 484 0.96 -5.57 16.35
CA PHE A 484 -0.44 -5.43 16.75
C PHE A 484 -0.58 -5.06 18.22
N ASP A 485 0.22 -5.69 19.09
CA ASP A 485 0.18 -5.40 20.52
C ASP A 485 0.61 -3.98 20.84
N ASP A 486 1.68 -3.46 20.21
CA ASP A 486 2.16 -2.09 20.41
C ASP A 486 1.20 -1.03 19.80
N ILE A 487 0.52 -1.33 18.69
CA ILE A 487 -0.33 -0.33 18.03
C ILE A 487 -1.75 -0.37 18.57
N ILE A 488 -2.36 -1.56 18.63
CA ILE A 488 -3.79 -1.75 18.93
C ILE A 488 -4.01 -2.12 20.40
N THR A 489 -3.29 -3.12 20.93
CA THR A 489 -3.57 -3.65 22.28
C THR A 489 -3.15 -2.67 23.39
N SER A 490 -1.96 -2.07 23.30
CA SER A 490 -1.49 -1.07 24.25
C SER A 490 -2.13 0.30 24.01
N GLY A 491 -2.54 0.56 22.76
CA GLY A 491 -3.10 1.83 22.31
C GLY A 491 -2.05 2.93 22.14
N ASP A 492 -0.77 2.58 21.97
CA ASP A 492 0.30 3.57 21.77
C ASP A 492 0.26 4.19 20.36
N GLY A 493 -0.43 3.54 19.41
CA GLY A 493 -0.60 4.01 18.02
C GLY A 493 0.70 4.01 17.22
N ARG A 494 1.76 3.36 17.72
CA ARG A 494 3.09 3.29 17.12
C ARG A 494 3.88 2.12 17.69
N ILE A 495 4.98 1.77 17.03
CA ILE A 495 5.91 0.77 17.52
C ILE A 495 6.87 1.41 18.54
N ASP A 496 6.96 0.83 19.74
CA ASP A 496 7.64 1.45 20.88
C ASP A 496 9.16 1.25 20.90
N THR A 497 9.64 0.10 20.41
CA THR A 497 11.02 -0.34 20.68
C THR A 497 11.88 -0.34 19.42
N ILE A 498 12.81 0.63 19.34
CA ILE A 498 13.77 0.80 18.23
C ILE A 498 14.69 -0.40 18.07
N ASP A 499 14.96 -1.23 19.10
CA ASP A 499 15.86 -2.40 19.03
C ASP A 499 15.12 -3.73 18.79
N SER A 500 13.85 -3.68 18.37
CA SER A 500 13.04 -4.88 18.16
C SER A 500 13.14 -5.42 16.73
N ASN A 501 12.98 -6.74 16.57
CA ASN A 501 12.96 -7.41 15.25
C ASN A 501 11.79 -7.00 14.35
N TYR A 502 10.83 -6.23 14.86
CA TYR A 502 9.63 -5.76 14.15
C TYR A 502 9.63 -4.23 13.95
N TYR A 503 10.65 -3.51 14.42
CA TYR A 503 10.80 -2.07 14.14
C TYR A 503 11.01 -1.76 12.65
N LEU A 504 11.37 -2.76 11.84
CA LEU A 504 11.45 -2.64 10.37
C LEU A 504 10.12 -2.21 9.71
N TYR A 505 9.01 -2.33 10.45
CA TYR A 505 7.68 -1.91 10.04
C TYR A 505 7.32 -0.50 10.48
N SER A 506 8.12 0.15 11.35
CA SER A 506 7.74 1.40 12.02
C SER A 506 7.67 2.56 11.03
N ASN A 507 6.54 3.27 11.04
CA ASN A 507 6.38 4.54 10.35
C ASN A 507 6.27 5.69 11.36
N PRO A 508 7.41 6.26 11.80
CA PRO A 508 7.40 7.34 12.78
C PRO A 508 6.82 8.66 12.24
N SER A 509 6.64 8.78 10.91
CA SER A 509 6.09 9.99 10.30
C SER A 509 4.56 10.11 10.51
N GLY A 510 3.85 8.98 10.62
CA GLY A 510 2.39 8.95 10.61
C GLY A 510 1.76 9.18 9.23
N PHE A 511 2.53 9.53 8.19
CA PHE A 511 2.01 9.80 6.86
C PHE A 511 2.16 8.59 5.95
N VAL A 512 1.38 8.54 4.87
CA VAL A 512 1.55 7.52 3.82
C VAL A 512 2.98 7.54 3.26
N ASP A 513 3.57 6.35 3.12
CA ASP A 513 4.96 6.13 2.73
C ASP A 513 5.16 5.85 1.23
N GLY A 514 4.06 5.70 0.49
CA GLY A 514 4.02 5.63 -0.98
C GLY A 514 3.41 6.90 -1.58
N ASN A 515 3.14 6.84 -2.89
CA ASN A 515 2.43 7.92 -3.58
C ASN A 515 1.09 8.27 -2.92
N SER A 516 0.73 9.55 -2.98
CA SER A 516 -0.46 10.07 -2.31
C SER A 516 -1.23 11.03 -3.22
N TYR A 517 -2.53 10.79 -3.35
CA TYR A 517 -3.43 11.50 -4.25
C TYR A 517 -4.67 11.97 -3.49
N GLY A 518 -5.27 13.09 -3.88
CA GLY A 518 -6.66 13.38 -3.51
C GLY A 518 -7.62 12.65 -4.44
N PHE A 519 -7.65 13.09 -5.71
CA PHE A 519 -8.41 12.45 -6.78
C PHE A 519 -7.48 11.96 -7.88
N LEU A 520 -7.75 10.76 -8.40
CA LEU A 520 -6.98 10.14 -9.46
C LEU A 520 -7.90 9.61 -10.56
N THR A 521 -7.62 10.06 -11.78
CA THR A 521 -8.13 9.45 -13.02
C THR A 521 -6.96 9.20 -13.96
N GLY A 522 -7.03 8.10 -14.71
CA GLY A 522 -5.96 7.63 -15.59
C GLY A 522 -6.52 6.84 -16.77
N PRO A 523 -5.69 6.36 -17.71
CA PRO A 523 -6.10 5.29 -18.63
C PRO A 523 -6.44 3.99 -17.87
N VAL A 524 -7.24 3.09 -18.46
CA VAL A 524 -7.60 1.80 -17.83
C VAL A 524 -6.38 1.05 -17.29
N GLY A 525 -6.46 0.58 -16.04
CA GLY A 525 -5.44 -0.24 -15.40
C GLY A 525 -4.62 0.49 -14.33
N VAL A 526 -3.55 -0.16 -13.88
CA VAL A 526 -2.71 0.30 -12.78
C VAL A 526 -1.97 1.62 -13.08
N GLN A 527 -2.08 2.58 -12.16
CA GLN A 527 -1.37 3.88 -12.22
C GLN A 527 -0.03 3.85 -11.46
N VAL A 528 0.70 2.74 -11.60
CA VAL A 528 1.91 2.46 -10.81
C VAL A 528 3.21 2.80 -11.53
N ASN A 529 3.14 3.16 -12.81
CA ASN A 529 4.29 3.59 -13.60
C ASN A 529 4.52 5.10 -13.43
N GLY A 530 5.49 5.68 -14.16
CA GLY A 530 5.64 7.13 -14.23
C GLY A 530 4.40 7.84 -14.80
N PHE A 531 4.44 9.17 -14.85
CA PHE A 531 3.41 9.96 -15.54
C PHE A 531 3.19 9.41 -16.97
N PRO A 532 1.94 9.25 -17.42
CA PRO A 532 1.65 8.57 -18.67
C PRO A 532 2.01 9.43 -19.88
N ASP A 533 2.67 8.81 -20.85
CA ASP A 533 2.96 9.37 -22.17
C ASP A 533 2.09 8.66 -23.21
N PRO A 534 1.18 9.38 -23.92
CA PRO A 534 0.26 8.74 -24.84
C PRO A 534 1.03 8.12 -26.02
N PRO A 535 0.70 6.88 -26.44
CA PRO A 535 1.30 6.31 -27.64
C PRO A 535 0.83 7.05 -28.90
N GLU A 536 1.47 6.79 -30.04
CA GLU A 536 1.03 7.31 -31.33
C GLU A 536 -0.42 6.88 -31.60
N GLY A 537 -1.34 7.85 -31.68
CA GLY A 537 -2.79 7.60 -31.80
C GLY A 537 -3.60 7.77 -30.51
N GLY A 538 -2.96 8.08 -29.38
CA GLY A 538 -3.60 8.27 -28.08
C GLY A 538 -3.79 6.97 -27.29
N PHE A 539 -4.23 7.07 -26.04
CA PHE A 539 -4.51 5.88 -25.22
C PHE A 539 -5.64 5.04 -25.82
N GLU A 540 -5.54 3.71 -25.72
CA GLU A 540 -6.61 2.82 -26.18
C GLU A 540 -7.89 2.95 -25.33
N SER A 541 -7.75 3.29 -24.05
CA SER A 541 -8.86 3.46 -23.11
C SER A 541 -8.54 4.57 -22.10
N PRO A 542 -8.55 5.85 -22.53
CA PRO A 542 -8.37 6.98 -21.64
C PRO A 542 -9.58 7.12 -20.70
N SER A 543 -9.45 7.94 -19.66
CA SER A 543 -10.64 8.48 -19.01
C SER A 543 -11.24 9.58 -19.89
N SER A 544 -12.57 9.74 -19.89
CA SER A 544 -13.22 10.73 -20.74
C SER A 544 -14.51 11.28 -20.14
N ASN A 545 -14.82 12.54 -20.46
CA ASN A 545 -16.02 13.24 -19.97
C ASN A 545 -16.04 13.25 -18.43
N VAL A 546 -15.03 13.88 -17.86
CA VAL A 546 -14.84 13.97 -16.40
C VAL A 546 -15.19 15.38 -15.95
N ILE A 547 -16.04 15.50 -14.93
CA ILE A 547 -16.55 16.76 -14.41
C ILE A 547 -16.35 16.81 -12.90
N PHE A 548 -15.77 17.91 -12.42
CA PHE A 548 -15.70 18.27 -11.01
C PHE A 548 -16.36 19.65 -10.81
N GLU A 549 -17.27 19.79 -9.85
CA GLU A 549 -17.98 21.04 -9.51
C GLU A 549 -18.06 21.18 -7.98
N ASP A 550 -17.58 22.27 -7.39
CA ASP A 550 -17.50 22.45 -5.93
C ASP A 550 -16.80 21.26 -5.22
N VAL A 551 -15.51 21.07 -5.57
CA VAL A 551 -14.69 19.98 -5.01
C VAL A 551 -13.44 20.52 -4.36
N LYS A 552 -13.27 20.20 -3.08
CA LYS A 552 -12.17 20.68 -2.24
C LYS A 552 -11.30 19.55 -1.73
N ILE A 553 -9.99 19.67 -1.93
CA ILE A 553 -8.97 18.86 -1.25
C ILE A 553 -8.33 19.74 -0.19
N GLN A 554 -8.32 19.27 1.06
CA GLN A 554 -7.60 19.94 2.14
C GLN A 554 -6.71 18.97 2.92
N GLY A 555 -5.50 19.43 3.26
CA GLY A 555 -4.65 18.68 4.20
C GLY A 555 -4.12 17.37 3.63
N GLN A 556 -3.75 17.34 2.35
CA GLN A 556 -3.11 16.18 1.73
C GLN A 556 -1.62 16.12 2.12
N ASN A 557 -1.23 15.13 2.91
CA ASN A 557 0.14 15.03 3.42
C ASN A 557 0.76 13.64 3.15
N SER A 558 2.03 13.61 2.76
CA SER A 558 2.75 12.34 2.58
C SER A 558 4.20 12.40 3.07
N PHE A 559 4.76 11.22 3.33
CA PHE A 559 6.19 11.00 3.53
C PHE A 559 6.67 9.91 2.57
N VAL A 560 6.54 10.18 1.26
CA VAL A 560 6.95 9.22 0.23
C VAL A 560 8.40 8.78 0.47
N THR A 561 8.61 7.46 0.53
CA THR A 561 9.91 6.86 0.82
C THR A 561 10.36 5.99 -0.35
N GLU A 562 11.59 6.21 -0.79
CA GLU A 562 12.21 5.35 -1.79
C GLU A 562 12.74 4.04 -1.20
N VAL A 563 12.55 2.95 -1.95
CA VAL A 563 13.12 1.63 -1.69
C VAL A 563 14.00 1.20 -2.88
N PRO A 564 15.33 1.21 -2.75
CA PRO A 564 16.22 0.66 -3.78
C PRO A 564 16.03 -0.85 -3.90
N VAL A 565 15.75 -1.32 -5.11
CA VAL A 565 15.49 -2.74 -5.39
C VAL A 565 16.60 -3.31 -6.26
N LEU A 566 17.15 -4.47 -5.90
CA LEU A 566 18.17 -5.11 -6.73
C LEU A 566 17.57 -5.49 -8.10
N SER A 567 18.35 -5.32 -9.17
CA SER A 567 17.99 -5.76 -10.52
C SER A 567 18.51 -7.19 -10.78
N ASN A 568 17.69 -8.00 -11.45
CA ASN A 568 18.13 -9.30 -12.01
C ASN A 568 18.89 -9.17 -13.34
N ASN A 569 18.89 -7.98 -13.95
CA ASN A 569 19.66 -7.75 -15.15
C ASN A 569 21.16 -7.63 -14.84
N VAL A 570 21.85 -8.78 -14.83
CA VAL A 570 23.29 -8.91 -14.53
C VAL A 570 24.22 -8.21 -15.54
N ASN A 571 23.70 -7.79 -16.70
CA ASN A 571 24.47 -7.05 -17.71
C ASN A 571 24.35 -5.52 -17.56
N GLY A 572 23.70 -5.05 -16.49
CA GLY A 572 23.38 -3.64 -16.28
C GLY A 572 22.00 -3.28 -16.85
N GLY A 573 21.31 -2.34 -16.19
CA GLY A 573 19.99 -1.88 -16.58
C GLY A 573 18.93 -2.01 -15.47
N MET A 574 18.01 -1.05 -15.46
CA MET A 574 16.93 -0.91 -14.47
C MET A 574 15.67 -1.66 -14.92
N THR A 575 15.84 -2.94 -15.21
CA THR A 575 14.80 -3.83 -15.75
C THR A 575 14.85 -5.13 -14.95
N GLU A 576 13.69 -5.70 -14.60
CA GLU A 576 13.59 -6.94 -13.81
C GLU A 576 13.93 -6.77 -12.31
N PRO A 577 13.06 -6.08 -11.53
CA PRO A 577 13.23 -5.97 -10.09
C PRO A 577 13.21 -7.34 -9.41
N VAL A 578 14.02 -7.52 -8.36
CA VAL A 578 13.97 -8.68 -7.46
C VAL A 578 12.77 -8.53 -6.52
N ILE A 579 11.75 -9.35 -6.75
CA ILE A 579 10.45 -9.30 -6.09
C ILE A 579 10.00 -10.70 -5.66
N ASP A 580 9.17 -10.73 -4.63
CA ASP A 580 8.51 -11.92 -4.12
C ASP A 580 7.20 -12.23 -4.92
N PRO A 581 6.40 -13.24 -4.52
CA PRO A 581 5.20 -13.62 -5.26
C PRO A 581 4.12 -12.52 -5.34
N ILE A 582 4.05 -11.61 -4.37
CA ILE A 582 3.04 -10.56 -4.32
C ILE A 582 3.48 -9.30 -5.08
N GLY A 583 4.70 -9.31 -5.61
CA GLY A 583 5.31 -8.17 -6.29
C GLY A 583 6.04 -7.20 -5.36
N ALA A 584 6.21 -7.55 -4.09
CA ALA A 584 6.95 -6.73 -3.14
C ALA A 584 8.45 -6.87 -3.35
N ALA A 585 9.17 -5.76 -3.15
CA ALA A 585 10.62 -5.73 -3.25
C ALA A 585 11.27 -6.66 -2.22
N PHE A 586 12.30 -7.40 -2.64
CA PHE A 586 13.27 -8.00 -1.71
C PHE A 586 14.21 -6.89 -1.23
N MET A 587 13.79 -6.18 -0.19
CA MET A 587 14.45 -4.94 0.26
C MET A 587 15.82 -5.22 0.88
N LEU A 588 16.87 -4.89 0.12
CA LEU A 588 18.27 -4.97 0.56
C LEU A 588 18.75 -3.75 1.35
N ARG A 589 18.20 -2.57 1.01
CA ARG A 589 18.57 -1.28 1.60
C ARG A 589 17.33 -0.45 1.94
N ASN A 590 17.43 0.37 2.98
CA ASN A 590 16.43 1.38 3.36
C ASN A 590 17.08 2.68 3.88
N ASN A 591 16.32 3.78 3.81
CA ASN A 591 16.78 5.11 4.25
C ASN A 591 16.67 5.33 5.77
N THR A 592 16.23 4.32 6.53
CA THR A 592 16.06 4.41 7.99
C THR A 592 17.36 4.07 8.75
N ASN A 593 18.46 4.73 8.36
CA ASN A 593 19.81 4.61 8.97
C ASN A 593 20.38 3.17 9.01
N GLY A 594 19.90 2.28 8.16
CA GLY A 594 20.49 0.95 7.96
C GLY A 594 20.32 -0.04 9.12
N VAL A 595 19.59 0.32 10.17
CA VAL A 595 19.38 -0.54 11.36
C VAL A 595 18.76 -1.89 10.96
N TYR A 596 17.93 -1.89 9.91
CA TYR A 596 17.16 -3.03 9.44
C TYR A 596 17.39 -3.39 7.97
N ASN A 597 18.51 -2.95 7.40
CA ASN A 597 18.97 -3.46 6.11
C ASN A 597 19.13 -4.98 6.18
N THR A 598 18.88 -5.67 5.06
CA THR A 598 19.26 -7.09 4.91
C THR A 598 20.68 -7.25 4.41
N LEU A 599 21.47 -6.16 4.46
CA LEU A 599 22.89 -6.13 4.23
C LEU A 599 23.61 -5.67 5.51
N GLU A 600 24.65 -6.39 5.91
CA GLU A 600 25.56 -6.02 7.00
C GLU A 600 27.00 -5.95 6.53
N SER A 601 27.77 -5.00 7.10
CA SER A 601 29.21 -4.88 6.81
C SER A 601 29.95 -6.17 7.20
N PRO A 602 31.07 -6.51 6.52
CA PRO A 602 31.95 -7.62 6.92
C PRO A 602 32.38 -7.61 8.40
N THR A 603 32.38 -6.43 9.02
CA THR A 603 32.72 -6.26 10.44
C THR A 603 31.53 -6.40 11.40
N GLN A 604 30.38 -6.90 10.91
CA GLN A 604 29.10 -7.07 11.62
C GLN A 604 28.49 -5.75 12.13
N GLY A 605 28.68 -4.68 11.37
CA GLY A 605 28.09 -3.35 11.62
C GLY A 605 26.95 -3.04 10.66
N PHE A 606 26.11 -2.07 11.04
CA PHE A 606 25.08 -1.52 10.16
C PHE A 606 25.70 -0.90 8.91
N LEU A 607 25.16 -1.24 7.74
CA LEU A 607 25.49 -0.55 6.51
C LEU A 607 24.64 0.72 6.44
N SER A 608 25.25 1.90 6.43
CA SER A 608 24.51 3.16 6.38
C SER A 608 23.78 3.33 5.04
N SER A 609 22.73 4.16 5.01
CA SER A 609 21.98 4.42 3.77
C SER A 609 22.86 5.07 2.69
N ASP A 610 23.87 5.85 3.09
CA ASP A 610 24.86 6.52 2.25
C ASP A 610 26.12 5.69 1.97
N ALA A 611 26.15 4.41 2.35
CA ALA A 611 27.29 3.52 2.06
C ALA A 611 27.60 3.46 0.55
N ASP A 612 28.89 3.49 0.22
CA ASP A 612 29.35 3.45 -1.16
C ASP A 612 29.19 2.05 -1.79
N ASN A 613 29.29 1.98 -3.11
CA ASN A 613 29.08 0.72 -3.83
C ASN A 613 30.08 -0.38 -3.43
N GLN A 614 31.29 -0.03 -2.99
CA GLN A 614 32.29 -1.02 -2.57
C GLN A 614 31.90 -1.63 -1.21
N ASP A 615 31.49 -0.80 -0.26
CA ASP A 615 31.00 -1.27 1.05
C ASP A 615 29.75 -2.14 0.90
N VAL A 616 28.85 -1.77 -0.02
CA VAL A 616 27.65 -2.56 -0.35
C VAL A 616 28.02 -3.91 -0.98
N LEU A 617 28.99 -3.93 -1.90
CA LEU A 617 29.47 -5.16 -2.52
C LEU A 617 30.18 -6.09 -1.54
N GLU A 618 30.85 -5.55 -0.53
CA GLU A 618 31.49 -6.34 0.52
C GLU A 618 30.49 -6.84 1.58
N ALA A 619 29.26 -6.33 1.60
CA ALA A 619 28.27 -6.68 2.62
C ALA A 619 27.75 -8.12 2.49
N ASN A 620 27.45 -8.73 3.64
CA ASN A 620 26.84 -10.06 3.73
C ASN A 620 25.33 -9.96 3.94
N TYR A 621 24.60 -11.06 3.72
CA TYR A 621 23.19 -11.13 4.05
C TYR A 621 22.96 -11.02 5.56
N LYS A 622 22.13 -10.06 5.97
CA LYS A 622 21.62 -9.93 7.33
C LYS A 622 20.15 -10.35 7.37
N PRO A 623 19.81 -11.41 8.13
CA PRO A 623 18.43 -11.88 8.15
C PRO A 623 17.48 -10.91 8.87
N ASN A 624 16.26 -10.87 8.36
CA ASN A 624 15.10 -10.39 9.11
C ASN A 624 13.88 -11.26 8.81
N VAL A 625 12.81 -11.06 9.58
CA VAL A 625 11.61 -11.92 9.51
C VAL A 625 10.93 -11.92 8.14
N LEU A 626 10.88 -10.76 7.45
CA LEU A 626 10.22 -10.63 6.14
C LEU A 626 11.10 -11.24 5.03
N ALA A 627 12.38 -10.88 5.01
CA ALA A 627 13.33 -11.36 4.01
C ALA A 627 13.49 -12.89 4.06
N ASN A 628 13.56 -13.48 5.26
CA ASN A 628 13.60 -14.93 5.42
C ASN A 628 12.33 -15.60 4.89
N ALA A 629 11.15 -15.00 5.11
CA ALA A 629 9.89 -15.49 4.56
C ALA A 629 9.89 -15.45 3.01
N GLN A 630 10.34 -14.34 2.42
CA GLN A 630 10.45 -14.19 0.96
C GLN A 630 11.43 -15.22 0.36
N LEU A 631 12.60 -15.41 0.97
CA LEU A 631 13.60 -16.39 0.54
C LEU A 631 13.10 -17.84 0.67
N LEU A 632 12.42 -18.18 1.77
CA LEU A 632 11.83 -19.51 1.96
C LEU A 632 10.82 -19.84 0.85
N VAL A 633 9.93 -18.89 0.54
CA VAL A 633 8.93 -19.07 -0.51
C VAL A 633 9.59 -19.20 -1.87
N ALA A 634 10.58 -18.36 -2.19
CA ALA A 634 11.34 -18.44 -3.43
C ALA A 634 12.07 -19.79 -3.59
N LYS A 635 12.71 -20.27 -2.52
CA LYS A 635 13.42 -21.56 -2.49
C LYS A 635 12.49 -22.74 -2.78
N ASN A 636 11.23 -22.64 -2.35
CA ASN A 636 10.24 -23.71 -2.43
C ASN A 636 9.16 -23.48 -3.50
N LYS A 637 9.38 -22.55 -4.45
CA LYS A 637 8.35 -22.10 -5.41
C LYS A 637 7.68 -23.24 -6.20
N ASP A 638 8.42 -24.31 -6.50
CA ASP A 638 7.89 -25.44 -7.29
C ASP A 638 6.82 -26.26 -6.54
N ILE A 639 6.79 -26.19 -5.20
CA ILE A 639 5.80 -26.88 -4.36
C ILE A 639 4.39 -26.26 -4.50
N PHE A 640 4.32 -25.01 -4.95
CA PHE A 640 3.05 -24.31 -5.17
C PHE A 640 2.38 -24.69 -6.49
N ALA A 641 3.00 -25.56 -7.32
CA ALA A 641 2.42 -26.05 -8.55
C ALA A 641 1.03 -26.69 -8.30
N GLY A 642 0.00 -26.11 -8.91
CA GLY A 642 -1.40 -26.55 -8.76
C GLY A 642 -2.12 -26.02 -7.51
N SER A 643 -1.46 -25.20 -6.67
CA SER A 643 -2.13 -24.44 -5.61
C SER A 643 -2.83 -23.20 -6.18
N SER A 644 -3.67 -22.55 -5.37
CA SER A 644 -4.26 -21.24 -5.70
C SER A 644 -3.35 -20.05 -5.38
N LEU A 645 -2.16 -20.30 -4.81
CA LEU A 645 -1.19 -19.28 -4.46
C LEU A 645 -0.25 -19.07 -5.65
N ASP A 646 -0.39 -17.94 -6.33
CA ASP A 646 0.40 -17.62 -7.53
C ASP A 646 1.85 -17.28 -7.16
N VAL A 647 2.79 -17.97 -7.80
CA VAL A 647 4.25 -17.76 -7.65
C VAL A 647 4.92 -17.32 -8.96
N SER A 648 4.13 -17.06 -10.00
CA SER A 648 4.63 -16.71 -11.34
C SER A 648 5.41 -15.40 -11.38
N ARG A 649 5.19 -14.52 -10.39
CA ARG A 649 5.83 -13.21 -10.23
C ARG A 649 7.18 -13.25 -9.54
N ILE A 650 7.50 -14.34 -8.83
CA ILE A 650 8.75 -14.44 -8.08
C ILE A 650 9.93 -14.28 -9.04
N SER A 651 10.74 -13.26 -8.77
CA SER A 651 12.02 -13.06 -9.47
C SER A 651 13.22 -13.27 -8.55
N ILE A 652 13.01 -13.55 -7.26
CA ILE A 652 14.07 -14.04 -6.38
C ILE A 652 14.61 -15.38 -6.93
N GLY A 653 15.82 -15.33 -7.49
CA GLY A 653 16.48 -16.46 -8.13
C GLY A 653 17.16 -17.40 -7.15
N SER A 654 17.53 -18.60 -7.62
CA SER A 654 18.26 -19.57 -6.81
C SER A 654 19.68 -19.11 -6.46
N ASP A 655 20.27 -18.23 -7.27
CA ASP A 655 21.52 -17.53 -7.00
C ASP A 655 21.40 -16.62 -5.77
N ILE A 656 20.30 -15.84 -5.67
CA ILE A 656 20.02 -14.97 -4.52
C ILE A 656 19.80 -15.81 -3.26
N VAL A 657 19.00 -16.89 -3.36
CA VAL A 657 18.83 -17.84 -2.25
C VAL A 657 20.19 -18.42 -1.85
N THR A 658 20.98 -18.94 -2.79
CA THR A 658 22.29 -19.54 -2.49
C THR A 658 23.24 -18.55 -1.84
N TRP A 659 23.23 -17.30 -2.29
CA TRP A 659 24.01 -16.21 -1.68
C TRP A 659 23.58 -15.96 -0.23
N ALA A 660 22.27 -15.77 0.01
CA ALA A 660 21.74 -15.53 1.35
C ALA A 660 21.96 -16.71 2.32
N GLU A 661 22.05 -17.94 1.78
CA GLU A 661 22.37 -19.15 2.55
C GLU A 661 23.87 -19.38 2.80
N SER A 662 24.71 -18.49 2.28
CA SER A 662 26.17 -18.54 2.42
C SER A 662 26.68 -17.40 3.28
N ASP A 663 27.95 -17.49 3.71
CA ASP A 663 28.66 -16.37 4.35
C ASP A 663 29.36 -15.46 3.31
N ALA A 664 28.95 -15.55 2.03
CA ALA A 664 29.59 -14.83 0.94
C ALA A 664 29.16 -13.36 0.89
N PRO A 665 30.09 -12.45 0.55
CA PRO A 665 29.75 -11.06 0.28
C PRO A 665 28.86 -10.94 -0.96
N LEU A 666 28.10 -9.85 -1.06
CA LEU A 666 27.27 -9.53 -2.22
C LEU A 666 28.09 -9.54 -3.52
N SER A 667 29.39 -9.29 -3.46
CA SER A 667 30.32 -9.34 -4.59
C SER A 667 30.36 -10.69 -5.30
N ASP A 668 30.02 -11.78 -4.60
CA ASP A 668 29.95 -13.12 -5.17
C ASP A 668 28.66 -13.33 -5.99
N LEU A 669 27.59 -12.61 -5.63
CA LEU A 669 26.32 -12.57 -6.38
C LEU A 669 26.35 -11.51 -7.50
N ARG A 670 27.02 -10.38 -7.28
CA ARG A 670 27.12 -9.24 -8.20
C ARG A 670 28.55 -8.71 -8.21
N SER A 671 29.26 -8.79 -9.33
CA SER A 671 30.66 -8.34 -9.42
C SER A 671 30.84 -6.82 -9.56
N SER A 672 29.76 -6.08 -9.83
CA SER A 672 29.71 -4.63 -9.94
C SER A 672 28.27 -4.14 -9.75
N LEU A 673 28.12 -2.93 -9.20
CA LEU A 673 26.85 -2.19 -9.17
C LEU A 673 26.80 -1.07 -10.22
N ASP A 674 27.91 -0.83 -10.95
CA ASP A 674 28.15 0.33 -11.83
C ASP A 674 27.81 0.11 -13.32
N LEU A 675 27.20 -1.02 -13.73
CA LEU A 675 26.92 -1.29 -15.16
C LEU A 675 25.75 -0.44 -15.77
N GLN A 676 25.35 0.70 -15.17
CA GLN A 676 24.17 1.57 -15.44
C GLN A 676 22.81 1.05 -14.93
N ASP A 677 22.43 0.92 -13.67
CA ASP A 677 23.05 0.86 -12.35
C ASP A 677 22.30 -0.30 -11.67
N GLY A 678 22.99 -1.22 -10.98
CA GLY A 678 22.45 -2.54 -10.55
C GLY A 678 21.23 -2.51 -9.62
N TRP A 679 20.77 -1.31 -9.28
CA TRP A 679 19.60 -0.99 -8.48
C TRP A 679 18.52 -0.33 -9.35
N ILE A 680 17.28 -0.64 -9.02
CA ILE A 680 16.11 0.13 -9.44
C ILE A 680 15.82 1.12 -8.31
N TYR A 681 15.78 2.40 -8.68
CA TYR A 681 15.45 3.53 -7.82
C TYR A 681 14.12 4.16 -8.27
N ASN A 682 13.73 5.24 -7.61
CA ASN A 682 12.48 5.97 -7.76
C ASN A 682 11.24 5.10 -7.57
N VAL A 683 11.31 4.10 -6.69
CA VAL A 683 10.21 3.17 -6.44
C VAL A 683 9.88 3.00 -4.96
N ASP A 684 8.64 2.61 -4.66
CA ASP A 684 8.20 2.17 -3.34
C ASP A 684 8.46 0.65 -3.11
N ASN A 685 7.98 0.14 -1.98
CA ASN A 685 8.14 -1.26 -1.58
C ASN A 685 7.34 -2.27 -2.46
N MET A 686 6.42 -1.78 -3.29
CA MET A 686 5.68 -2.56 -4.30
C MET A 686 6.21 -2.29 -5.72
N VAL A 687 7.36 -1.62 -5.82
CA VAL A 687 8.03 -1.26 -7.07
C VAL A 687 7.17 -0.32 -7.95
N HIS A 688 6.33 0.51 -7.32
CA HIS A 688 5.62 1.57 -8.00
C HIS A 688 6.52 2.78 -8.18
N VAL A 689 6.53 3.38 -9.37
CA VAL A 689 7.27 4.61 -9.63
C VAL A 689 6.70 5.76 -8.79
N GLN A 690 7.58 6.48 -8.11
CA GLN A 690 7.19 7.59 -7.25
C GLN A 690 6.92 8.86 -8.08
N LYS A 691 5.88 9.59 -7.70
CA LYS A 691 5.33 10.78 -8.36
C LYS A 691 4.98 11.89 -7.36
N GLY A 692 5.18 11.64 -6.07
CA GLY A 692 5.01 12.63 -5.01
C GLY A 692 3.62 12.69 -4.41
N THR A 693 3.29 13.87 -3.88
CA THR A 693 2.00 14.19 -3.29
C THR A 693 1.20 15.03 -4.26
N ILE A 694 0.02 14.58 -4.68
CA ILE A 694 -0.77 15.26 -5.71
C ILE A 694 -2.19 15.50 -5.20
N GLY A 695 -2.74 16.69 -5.40
CA GLY A 695 -4.15 16.97 -5.17
C GLY A 695 -5.01 16.26 -6.21
N PHE A 696 -5.08 16.83 -7.41
CA PHE A 696 -5.80 16.26 -8.55
C PHE A 696 -4.83 15.69 -9.58
N LYS A 697 -4.77 14.36 -9.68
CA LYS A 697 -3.97 13.65 -10.68
C LYS A 697 -4.84 13.29 -11.89
N MET A 698 -4.98 14.22 -12.82
CA MET A 698 -5.91 14.16 -13.97
C MET A 698 -5.17 13.82 -15.26
N ASP A 699 -4.51 12.65 -15.27
CA ASP A 699 -3.65 12.23 -16.37
C ASP A 699 -4.39 11.31 -17.35
N GLY A 700 -4.08 11.39 -18.65
CA GLY A 700 -4.71 10.58 -19.68
C GLY A 700 -6.22 10.76 -19.77
N VAL A 701 -6.69 12.00 -19.58
CA VAL A 701 -8.10 12.38 -19.62
C VAL A 701 -8.42 13.18 -20.89
N THR A 702 -9.55 12.87 -21.54
CA THR A 702 -10.09 13.66 -22.65
C THR A 702 -11.43 14.28 -22.28
N GLY A 703 -11.58 15.59 -22.41
CA GLY A 703 -12.81 16.29 -22.05
C GLY A 703 -12.98 16.38 -20.54
N LEU A 704 -12.03 17.06 -19.88
CA LEU A 704 -12.06 17.35 -18.45
C LEU A 704 -12.63 18.76 -18.24
N VAL A 705 -13.61 18.88 -17.36
CA VAL A 705 -14.14 20.18 -16.90
C VAL A 705 -14.05 20.21 -15.38
N MET A 706 -13.47 21.27 -14.85
CA MET A 706 -13.40 21.51 -13.40
C MET A 706 -13.85 22.95 -13.14
N ASP A 707 -14.83 23.13 -12.27
CA ASP A 707 -15.40 24.41 -11.89
C ASP A 707 -15.48 24.52 -10.37
N ASP A 708 -15.06 25.65 -9.81
CA ASP A 708 -14.97 25.89 -8.35
C ASP A 708 -14.26 24.74 -7.60
N VAL A 709 -13.07 24.34 -8.07
CA VAL A 709 -12.27 23.30 -7.41
C VAL A 709 -11.06 23.89 -6.68
N SER A 710 -10.71 23.31 -5.52
CA SER A 710 -9.61 23.82 -4.71
C SER A 710 -8.68 22.74 -4.15
N VAL A 711 -7.39 23.08 -4.06
CA VAL A 711 -6.38 22.30 -3.32
C VAL A 711 -5.74 23.22 -2.29
N GLU A 712 -5.86 22.85 -1.02
CA GLU A 712 -5.34 23.62 0.11
C GLU A 712 -4.50 22.75 1.06
N ASN A 713 -3.41 23.32 1.58
CA ASN A 713 -2.58 22.69 2.62
C ASN A 713 -2.03 21.31 2.21
N LEU A 714 -1.45 21.21 1.03
CA LEU A 714 -0.80 19.99 0.54
C LEU A 714 0.68 20.01 0.90
N THR A 715 1.17 18.99 1.60
CA THR A 715 2.59 18.91 2.02
C THR A 715 3.25 17.59 1.63
N ALA A 716 4.36 17.68 0.89
CA ALA A 716 5.28 16.58 0.66
C ALA A 716 6.48 16.68 1.62
N LEU A 717 6.58 15.72 2.56
CA LEU A 717 7.65 15.67 3.56
C LEU A 717 8.72 14.61 3.26
N GLY A 718 8.50 13.79 2.22
CA GLY A 718 9.43 12.74 1.79
C GLY A 718 10.82 13.29 1.49
N GLY A 719 11.86 12.59 1.95
CA GLY A 719 13.25 13.02 1.77
C GLY A 719 13.73 12.90 0.32
N LEU A 720 14.94 13.41 0.05
CA LEU A 720 15.66 13.09 -1.18
C LEU A 720 15.92 11.58 -1.20
N GLY A 721 15.47 10.87 -2.24
CA GLY A 721 15.74 9.44 -2.43
C GLY A 721 17.22 9.07 -2.29
N PHE A 722 17.55 7.78 -2.33
CA PHE A 722 18.91 7.28 -2.26
C PHE A 722 19.81 7.94 -3.31
N ASN A 723 21.00 8.35 -2.83
CA ASN A 723 22.09 8.99 -3.56
C ASN A 723 21.68 9.52 -4.95
N GLY A 724 20.99 10.66 -4.93
CA GLY A 724 20.19 11.22 -6.02
C GLY A 724 20.95 11.72 -7.24
N THR A 725 22.01 11.03 -7.66
CA THR A 725 22.78 11.30 -8.87
C THR A 725 22.25 10.59 -10.11
N TYR A 726 21.26 9.70 -9.97
CA TYR A 726 20.70 8.99 -11.12
C TYR A 726 19.71 9.88 -11.88
N THR A 727 19.78 9.87 -13.20
CA THR A 727 18.85 10.64 -14.07
C THR A 727 17.56 9.86 -14.31
N LYS A 728 17.61 8.54 -14.34
CA LYS A 728 16.44 7.66 -14.48
C LYS A 728 16.67 6.50 -13.52
N GLY A 729 15.71 6.16 -12.67
CA GLY A 729 15.83 5.15 -11.61
C GLY A 729 15.22 3.80 -11.97
N PHE A 730 14.22 3.82 -12.87
CA PHE A 730 13.54 2.64 -13.39
C PHE A 730 13.21 2.81 -14.87
N VAL A 731 13.14 1.71 -15.64
CA VAL A 731 12.75 1.78 -17.06
C VAL A 731 11.38 2.44 -17.28
N LYS A 732 10.49 2.31 -16.29
CA LYS A 732 9.12 2.85 -16.30
C LYS A 732 9.01 4.29 -15.83
N ASP A 733 10.12 4.93 -15.44
CA ASP A 733 10.15 6.35 -15.15
C ASP A 733 10.00 7.16 -16.43
N THR A 734 9.24 8.24 -16.32
CA THR A 734 9.07 9.23 -17.39
C THR A 734 9.67 10.58 -17.04
N LEU A 735 9.90 10.84 -15.76
CA LEU A 735 10.61 12.02 -15.26
C LEU A 735 12.05 11.67 -14.86
N THR A 736 12.84 12.73 -14.68
CA THR A 736 14.24 12.61 -14.25
C THR A 736 14.33 12.55 -12.73
N GLY A 737 15.12 11.60 -12.22
CA GLY A 737 15.45 11.53 -10.79
C GLY A 737 14.38 10.90 -9.90
N TYR A 738 14.36 11.31 -8.63
CA TYR A 738 13.39 10.93 -7.61
C TYR A 738 12.26 11.95 -7.56
N ASN A 739 11.01 11.52 -7.76
CA ASN A 739 9.85 12.43 -7.72
C ASN A 739 8.95 12.25 -6.49
N GLY A 740 9.30 11.35 -5.57
CA GLY A 740 8.51 11.16 -4.36
C GLY A 740 8.50 12.38 -3.42
N ALA A 741 9.51 13.25 -3.51
CA ALA A 741 9.56 14.47 -2.72
C ALA A 741 8.70 15.63 -3.29
N ASP A 742 8.18 15.49 -4.51
CA ASP A 742 7.49 16.59 -5.20
C ASP A 742 6.04 16.77 -4.70
N ALA A 743 5.55 18.00 -4.78
CA ALA A 743 4.20 18.39 -4.40
C ALA A 743 3.47 19.05 -5.58
N TYR A 744 2.27 18.57 -5.92
CA TYR A 744 1.47 19.07 -7.04
C TYR A 744 0.06 19.40 -6.59
N GLY A 745 -0.44 20.59 -6.92
CA GLY A 745 -1.87 20.91 -6.85
C GLY A 745 -2.63 20.06 -7.87
N PHE A 746 -2.33 20.28 -9.16
CA PHE A 746 -2.97 19.61 -10.29
C PHE A 746 -1.95 19.06 -11.29
N THR A 747 -2.17 17.85 -11.81
CA THR A 747 -1.40 17.29 -12.93
C THR A 747 -2.29 16.90 -14.11
N PHE A 748 -1.79 17.16 -15.32
CA PHE A 748 -2.45 16.83 -16.58
C PHE A 748 -1.45 16.18 -17.56
N SER A 749 -0.97 14.97 -17.33
CA SER A 749 -0.05 14.29 -18.26
C SER A 749 -0.81 13.49 -19.32
N GLY A 750 -0.54 13.73 -20.60
CA GLY A 750 -1.20 13.04 -21.72
C GLY A 750 -2.70 13.33 -21.86
N SER A 751 -3.16 14.47 -21.37
CA SER A 751 -4.57 14.87 -21.34
C SER A 751 -4.92 15.85 -22.48
N SER A 752 -6.19 15.88 -22.87
CA SER A 752 -6.67 16.75 -23.95
C SER A 752 -8.03 17.35 -23.64
N ASP A 753 -8.27 18.57 -24.14
CA ASP A 753 -9.54 19.29 -23.95
C ASP A 753 -9.86 19.43 -22.45
N VAL A 754 -8.98 20.15 -21.76
CA VAL A 754 -9.04 20.39 -20.32
C VAL A 754 -9.46 21.83 -20.08
N THR A 755 -10.53 22.03 -19.31
CA THR A 755 -10.98 23.33 -18.85
C THR A 755 -11.03 23.33 -17.33
N VAL A 756 -10.36 24.32 -16.71
CA VAL A 756 -10.39 24.58 -15.28
C VAL A 756 -10.82 26.03 -15.08
N GLU A 757 -11.95 26.27 -14.41
CA GLU A 757 -12.55 27.59 -14.18
C GLU A 757 -12.70 27.85 -12.68
N ASP A 758 -12.59 29.11 -12.28
CA ASP A 758 -12.86 29.60 -10.92
C ASP A 758 -12.17 28.78 -9.80
N SER A 759 -10.98 28.25 -10.06
CA SER A 759 -10.31 27.28 -9.19
C SER A 759 -9.13 27.87 -8.40
N GLN A 760 -8.77 27.21 -7.29
CA GLN A 760 -7.73 27.71 -6.38
C GLN A 760 -6.68 26.64 -6.01
N VAL A 761 -5.42 27.05 -5.98
CA VAL A 761 -4.33 26.30 -5.34
C VAL A 761 -3.70 27.16 -4.25
N GLU A 762 -3.71 26.71 -2.99
CA GLU A 762 -3.14 27.46 -1.85
C GLU A 762 -2.32 26.57 -0.91
N TYR A 763 -1.23 27.10 -0.36
CA TYR A 763 -0.39 26.43 0.64
C TYR A 763 0.14 25.05 0.20
N ILE A 764 0.75 25.00 -0.99
CA ILE A 764 1.47 23.81 -1.45
C ILE A 764 2.92 23.88 -0.96
N HIS A 765 3.37 22.82 -0.29
CA HIS A 765 4.71 22.77 0.26
C HIS A 765 5.44 21.46 -0.07
N SER A 766 6.67 21.57 -0.56
CA SER A 766 7.64 20.48 -0.53
C SER A 766 8.85 20.83 0.34
N GLU A 767 9.18 19.92 1.26
CA GLU A 767 10.36 20.09 2.14
C GLU A 767 11.68 19.88 1.36
N TYR A 768 11.71 19.00 0.37
CA TYR A 768 12.95 18.62 -0.31
C TYR A 768 12.90 18.64 -1.85
N GLY A 769 11.71 18.47 -2.43
CA GLY A 769 11.49 18.46 -3.89
C GLY A 769 10.88 19.76 -4.39
N GLU A 770 10.27 19.68 -5.58
CA GLU A 770 9.64 20.82 -6.25
C GLU A 770 8.17 20.98 -5.81
N SER A 771 7.62 22.18 -6.01
CA SER A 771 6.21 22.48 -5.75
C SER A 771 5.54 23.11 -6.96
N PHE A 772 4.37 22.58 -7.32
CA PHE A 772 3.64 22.96 -8.52
C PHE A 772 2.19 23.32 -8.20
N GLY A 773 1.70 24.43 -8.78
CA GLY A 773 0.29 24.76 -8.81
C GLY A 773 -0.45 23.88 -9.83
N PHE A 774 -0.46 24.31 -11.09
CA PHE A 774 -0.95 23.56 -12.23
C PHE A 774 0.20 23.06 -13.09
N ALA A 775 0.26 21.76 -13.39
CA ALA A 775 1.37 21.18 -14.14
C ALA A 775 0.94 20.17 -15.22
N SER A 776 1.65 20.20 -16.34
CA SER A 776 1.74 19.10 -17.32
C SER A 776 3.17 18.56 -17.26
N PRO A 777 3.46 17.56 -16.39
CA PRO A 777 4.84 17.18 -16.08
C PRO A 777 5.67 16.76 -17.29
N LEU A 778 5.03 16.18 -18.31
CA LEU A 778 5.69 15.70 -19.53
C LEU A 778 5.53 16.64 -20.75
N ASP A 779 4.87 17.79 -20.61
CA ASP A 779 4.59 18.72 -21.74
C ASP A 779 3.94 18.03 -22.95
N ASN A 780 3.05 17.07 -22.70
CA ASN A 780 2.45 16.21 -23.71
C ASN A 780 0.91 16.26 -23.71
N SER A 781 0.38 17.35 -23.18
CA SER A 781 -1.07 17.62 -23.12
C SER A 781 -1.45 18.78 -24.01
N THR A 782 -2.69 18.79 -24.49
CA THR A 782 -3.15 19.73 -25.52
C THR A 782 -4.49 20.35 -25.17
N SER A 783 -4.74 21.59 -25.62
CA SER A 783 -6.02 22.28 -25.37
C SER A 783 -6.34 22.40 -23.87
N ILE A 784 -5.38 22.86 -23.08
CA ILE A 784 -5.59 23.20 -21.67
C ILE A 784 -5.99 24.67 -21.58
N SER A 785 -7.07 24.94 -20.85
CA SER A 785 -7.57 26.29 -20.55
C SER A 785 -7.77 26.43 -19.06
N ILE A 786 -7.04 27.36 -18.44
CA ILE A 786 -7.17 27.70 -17.01
C ILE A 786 -7.69 29.13 -16.95
N ILE A 787 -8.92 29.31 -16.48
CA ILE A 787 -9.69 30.56 -16.53
C ILE A 787 -10.02 30.98 -15.10
N ASP A 788 -9.85 32.27 -14.80
CA ASP A 788 -10.21 32.89 -13.52
C ASP A 788 -9.74 32.12 -12.26
N SER A 789 -8.64 31.37 -12.40
CA SER A 789 -8.07 30.53 -11.36
C SER A 789 -6.84 31.16 -10.71
N THR A 790 -6.58 30.83 -9.45
CA THR A 790 -5.52 31.44 -8.63
C THR A 790 -4.56 30.40 -8.06
N VAL A 791 -3.29 30.79 -7.93
CA VAL A 791 -2.24 30.01 -7.26
C VAL A 791 -1.54 30.93 -6.28
N ASP A 792 -1.61 30.60 -4.99
CA ASP A 792 -1.07 31.42 -3.91
C ASP A 792 -0.29 30.54 -2.90
N ASP A 793 0.71 31.14 -2.24
CA ASP A 793 1.47 30.52 -1.14
C ASP A 793 2.07 29.13 -1.43
N ILE A 794 2.56 28.93 -2.65
CA ILE A 794 3.34 27.75 -3.03
C ILE A 794 4.82 27.92 -2.63
N THR A 795 5.39 26.92 -1.97
CA THR A 795 6.74 27.00 -1.39
C THR A 795 7.51 25.69 -1.52
N ALA A 796 8.79 25.77 -1.80
CA ALA A 796 9.69 24.63 -1.74
C ALA A 796 10.96 25.04 -1.00
N SER A 797 11.40 24.22 -0.04
CA SER A 797 12.61 24.53 0.75
C SER A 797 13.88 24.17 -0.01
N GLY A 798 13.91 22.99 -0.66
CA GLY A 798 15.07 22.46 -1.38
C GLY A 798 16.33 22.28 -0.52
N LEU A 799 17.41 21.79 -1.14
CA LEU A 799 18.76 21.79 -0.54
C LEU A 799 19.77 22.38 -1.52
N ASP A 800 20.73 23.15 -1.00
CA ASP A 800 21.67 23.96 -1.80
C ASP A 800 22.55 23.15 -2.78
N GLU A 801 22.68 21.82 -2.62
CA GLU A 801 23.42 20.95 -3.54
C GLU A 801 23.13 19.46 -3.22
N ILE A 802 22.68 18.66 -4.20
CA ILE A 802 23.18 17.32 -4.63
C ILE A 802 22.14 16.68 -5.60
N GLY A 803 22.41 16.73 -6.90
CA GLY A 803 21.74 15.90 -7.93
C GLY A 803 20.39 16.41 -8.46
N PRO A 804 19.83 15.78 -9.52
CA PRO A 804 18.50 16.09 -10.08
C PRO A 804 17.35 16.09 -9.06
N ASN A 805 17.55 15.49 -7.88
CA ASN A 805 16.50 15.28 -6.90
C ASN A 805 16.33 16.44 -5.90
N ALA A 806 17.29 17.38 -5.81
CA ALA A 806 17.35 18.39 -4.74
C ALA A 806 16.79 19.78 -5.10
N ALA A 807 15.97 19.87 -6.14
CA ALA A 807 15.47 21.15 -6.63
C ALA A 807 14.30 21.66 -5.76
N GLY A 808 14.54 22.70 -4.95
CA GLY A 808 13.47 23.42 -4.22
C GLY A 808 12.78 24.46 -5.07
N MET A 809 12.43 24.13 -6.31
CA MET A 809 11.81 25.07 -7.24
C MET A 809 10.30 25.12 -7.05
N VAL A 810 9.74 26.27 -7.43
CA VAL A 810 8.32 26.57 -7.29
C VAL A 810 7.78 27.03 -8.64
N TYR A 811 6.68 26.44 -9.08
CA TYR A 811 6.03 26.76 -10.35
C TYR A 811 4.52 26.95 -10.13
N GLU A 812 4.01 28.15 -10.40
CA GLU A 812 2.56 28.39 -10.38
C GLU A 812 1.87 27.64 -11.53
N PHE A 813 2.45 27.76 -12.72
CA PHE A 813 2.02 27.11 -13.95
C PHE A 813 3.23 26.49 -14.64
N PHE A 814 3.16 25.20 -14.98
CA PHE A 814 4.26 24.45 -15.61
C PHE A 814 3.75 23.65 -16.82
N ASN A 815 4.17 24.04 -18.03
CA ASN A 815 3.78 23.41 -19.31
C ASN A 815 2.26 23.35 -19.56
N VAL A 816 1.51 24.32 -19.04
CA VAL A 816 0.04 24.42 -19.17
C VAL A 816 -0.38 25.75 -19.77
#